data_AF-A0A1A8MT61-F1
#
_entry.id   AF-A0A1A8MT61-F1
#
_cell.length_a   1.000
_cell.length_b   1.000
_cell.length_c   1.000
_cell.angle_alpha   90.00
_cell.angle_beta   90.00
_cell.angle_gamma   90.00
#
_symmetry.space_group_name_H-M   'P 1'
#
loop_
_entity.id
_entity.type
_entity.pdbx_description
1 polymer ?
#
loop_
_entity_poly.entity_id
_entity_poly.type
_entity_poly.pdbx_seq_one_letter_code
_entity_poly.pdbx_strand_id
1 'polypeptide(L)'
;MFMGGSCIIRRPESTLLYHRVPHNFKSLDIKVGVVEDFSSEPQPLISEHITLKRSTSSTQGSKPDGGFLFLLLYFHRSSQSGVSSNSAAFEASKKKDSKFFRVHQLLPVSTFTVKDPQDLVLSLPFLQFLHALPLDYNYALYREIFQRFGTHYYSSGQLGGNYDLLYQYSRQELTTAGETDENTQGCLSKETFFTVLLYSQYSSANRCTNTRVTEKYQGSYIQASEKSFSMVRGGRTREAAALAWEREGSAPDKTAFKDWAKSVLENPAVVDYKLLPITDLVRGIPCAVTKRRHLRKALLQYLEEFDTCKCAPCPNNARPVLSGTECKCVCQTGTFGTNCENRAPDFTSEEVDGYWSCWGPWSRCGGSMRRHRTRRCDNPPPLKGGQACDGPDRLEESCHVSLFEKQDSCDNDDDFTIGWRDELPPGVQGCLRPQRLANSFLRKAKPYYNFGEDEEFQCFTGFELEGFQFISCRPDGTWTQPRGRCHRRLCVPPEIPDDMTLFPTKDSYRVGESVGLNCNEPGLMPLPRGMYRCGAKLTWEPPLPAGLRCTNENPFVPDSQCGLGQRLQGSRCVCVQRESCLSEPESLCVLNAIIDVAVPVSLCSFHAARCHGDPLLYMNEGACNPADITKLEWARFRAKMSSKSSAQLPCNLDTCYDWETCSASKKCQCKAARECPRTGEHMFCVKLTAQMTRSLTLCSTAALKCINQPFEILHEGDCSAGS
;
A
#
# COMPACT_ATOMS: atom_id res chain seq x y z
N MET A 1 -40.88 -2.62 -5.14
CA MET A 1 -40.05 -3.66 -4.51
C MET A 1 -39.07 -4.18 -5.56
N PHE A 2 -37.76 -4.23 -5.27
CA PHE A 2 -36.75 -4.65 -6.24
C PHE A 2 -36.49 -6.16 -6.12
N MET A 3 -36.67 -6.89 -7.23
CA MET A 3 -36.53 -8.35 -7.27
C MET A 3 -35.23 -8.82 -7.93
N GLY A 4 -34.43 -7.91 -8.51
CA GLY A 4 -33.23 -8.25 -9.27
C GLY A 4 -33.51 -9.07 -10.54
N GLY A 5 -32.44 -9.53 -11.20
CA GLY A 5 -32.53 -10.40 -12.38
C GLY A 5 -32.70 -11.89 -12.06
N SER A 6 -32.32 -12.33 -10.85
CA SER A 6 -32.42 -13.72 -10.41
C SER A 6 -33.80 -14.06 -9.83
N CYS A 7 -34.36 -15.22 -10.18
CA CYS A 7 -35.61 -15.72 -9.60
C CYS A 7 -35.33 -16.80 -8.55
N ILE A 8 -35.21 -16.39 -7.28
CA ILE A 8 -35.02 -17.31 -6.15
C ILE A 8 -36.38 -17.54 -5.50
N ILE A 9 -36.77 -18.81 -5.37
CA ILE A 9 -38.08 -19.22 -4.83
C ILE A 9 -37.86 -20.13 -3.62
N ARG A 10 -38.69 -19.98 -2.59
CA ARG A 10 -38.73 -20.80 -1.38
C ARG A 10 -40.14 -21.29 -1.11
N ARG A 11 -40.27 -22.46 -0.50
CA ARG A 11 -41.56 -23.09 -0.20
C ARG A 11 -41.47 -23.88 1.11
N PRO A 12 -42.35 -23.63 2.10
CA PRO A 12 -42.52 -24.48 3.27
C PRO A 12 -43.06 -25.86 2.88
N GLU A 13 -42.63 -26.95 3.52
CA GLU A 13 -43.07 -28.30 3.17
C GLU A 13 -44.58 -28.51 3.30
N SER A 14 -45.21 -27.83 4.26
CA SER A 14 -46.63 -27.92 4.57
C SER A 14 -47.56 -27.20 3.59
N THR A 15 -47.03 -26.45 2.61
CA THR A 15 -47.85 -25.68 1.67
C THR A 15 -47.41 -25.84 0.22
N LEU A 16 -48.35 -25.62 -0.70
CA LEU A 16 -48.07 -25.58 -2.15
C LEU A 16 -47.73 -24.16 -2.64
N LEU A 17 -47.68 -23.17 -1.74
CA LEU A 17 -47.43 -21.77 -2.07
C LEU A 17 -45.94 -21.49 -2.19
N TYR A 18 -45.54 -21.03 -3.38
CA TYR A 18 -44.18 -20.63 -3.67
C TYR A 18 -43.98 -19.14 -3.37
N HIS A 19 -42.97 -18.82 -2.56
CA HIS A 19 -42.60 -17.45 -2.21
C HIS A 19 -41.35 -17.02 -2.97
N ARG A 20 -41.44 -15.90 -3.70
CA ARG A 20 -40.27 -15.30 -4.35
C ARG A 20 -39.48 -14.48 -3.34
N VAL A 21 -38.17 -14.71 -3.27
CA VAL A 21 -37.27 -14.01 -2.36
C VAL A 21 -36.83 -12.68 -2.99
N PRO A 22 -37.04 -11.53 -2.33
CA PRO A 22 -36.55 -10.23 -2.81
C PRO A 22 -35.03 -10.11 -2.82
N HIS A 23 -34.50 -9.24 -3.69
CA HIS A 23 -33.06 -9.14 -3.94
C HIS A 23 -32.21 -8.80 -2.70
N ASN A 24 -32.74 -7.99 -1.79
CA ASN A 24 -32.00 -7.50 -0.61
C ASN A 24 -31.76 -8.59 0.44
N PHE A 25 -32.48 -9.71 0.39
CA PHE A 25 -32.25 -10.83 1.28
C PHE A 25 -31.08 -11.67 0.78
N LYS A 26 -30.12 -11.94 1.67
CA LYS A 26 -29.08 -12.93 1.47
C LYS A 26 -29.63 -14.33 1.70
N SER A 27 -30.42 -14.49 2.77
CA SER A 27 -31.23 -15.68 3.00
C SER A 27 -32.61 -15.30 3.53
N LEU A 28 -33.62 -16.04 3.11
CA LEU A 28 -34.97 -15.99 3.65
C LEU A 28 -35.47 -17.44 3.66
N ASP A 29 -35.72 -17.97 4.85
CA ASP A 29 -36.16 -19.34 5.06
C ASP A 29 -37.51 -19.36 5.77
N ILE A 30 -38.52 -19.93 5.12
CA ILE A 30 -39.91 -19.95 5.61
C ILE A 30 -40.19 -21.36 6.11
N LYS A 31 -40.31 -21.51 7.43
CA LYS A 31 -40.44 -22.80 8.09
C LYS A 31 -41.89 -23.21 8.32
N VAL A 32 -42.74 -22.23 8.58
CA VAL A 32 -44.14 -22.44 8.95
C VAL A 32 -45.04 -21.98 7.80
N GLY A 33 -45.93 -22.87 7.37
CA GLY A 33 -46.92 -22.60 6.33
C GLY A 33 -48.37 -22.72 6.81
N VAL A 34 -48.63 -23.56 7.82
CA VAL A 34 -49.94 -23.72 8.46
C VAL A 34 -49.82 -23.62 9.99
N VAL A 35 -50.94 -23.39 10.68
CA VAL A 35 -50.94 -23.15 12.15
C VAL A 35 -50.46 -24.39 12.91
N GLU A 36 -50.73 -25.58 12.37
CA GLU A 36 -50.33 -26.86 12.94
C GLU A 36 -48.81 -27.02 13.02
N ASP A 37 -48.06 -26.41 12.11
CA ASP A 37 -46.58 -26.48 12.09
C ASP A 37 -45.96 -25.81 13.33
N PHE A 38 -46.65 -24.86 13.98
CA PHE A 38 -46.17 -24.31 15.26
C PHE A 38 -46.08 -25.36 16.37
N SER A 39 -46.78 -26.49 16.21
CA SER A 39 -46.82 -27.58 17.19
C SER A 39 -45.72 -28.61 16.97
N SER A 40 -45.04 -28.61 15.81
CA SER A 40 -43.95 -29.56 15.54
C SER A 40 -42.66 -29.18 16.27
N GLU A 41 -42.37 -27.88 16.36
CA GLU A 41 -41.25 -27.32 17.13
C GLU A 41 -41.72 -26.19 18.06
N PRO A 42 -42.45 -26.52 19.14
CA PRO A 42 -43.03 -25.52 20.01
C PRO A 42 -41.95 -24.73 20.75
N GLN A 43 -41.97 -23.40 20.58
CA GLN A 43 -41.12 -22.51 21.37
C GLN A 43 -41.60 -22.50 22.84
N PRO A 44 -40.68 -22.39 23.81
CA PRO A 44 -41.07 -22.37 25.23
C PRO A 44 -41.88 -21.12 25.56
N LEU A 45 -42.91 -21.30 26.40
CA LEU A 45 -43.59 -20.18 27.06
C LEU A 45 -42.70 -19.69 28.20
N ILE A 46 -42.31 -18.43 28.15
CA ILE A 46 -41.46 -17.80 29.16
C ILE A 46 -42.35 -16.91 30.02
N SER A 47 -42.22 -17.04 31.34
CA SER A 47 -42.82 -16.11 32.28
C SER A 47 -41.73 -15.53 33.16
N GLU A 48 -41.82 -14.24 33.45
CA GLU A 48 -40.85 -13.52 34.29
C GLU A 48 -41.58 -12.48 35.17
N HIS A 49 -41.16 -12.38 36.42
CA HIS A 49 -41.55 -11.27 37.29
C HIS A 49 -40.76 -10.02 36.91
N ILE A 50 -41.45 -8.90 36.71
CA ILE A 50 -40.82 -7.64 36.36
C ILE A 50 -40.54 -6.84 37.63
N THR A 51 -39.31 -6.94 38.12
CA THR A 51 -38.78 -5.94 39.06
C THR A 51 -38.37 -4.69 38.28
N LEU A 52 -38.96 -3.55 38.62
CA LEU A 52 -38.54 -2.25 38.08
C LEU A 52 -37.21 -1.76 38.68
N LYS A 53 -36.52 -2.61 39.45
CA LYS A 53 -35.15 -2.38 39.94
C LYS A 53 -34.14 -2.98 38.97
N ARG A 54 -33.42 -2.05 38.30
CA ARG A 54 -32.11 -2.23 37.64
C ARG A 54 -32.12 -2.99 36.31
N SER A 55 -32.11 -2.22 35.22
CA SER A 55 -31.49 -2.64 33.95
C SER A 55 -29.97 -2.61 34.15
N THR A 56 -29.37 -3.67 34.68
CA THR A 56 -27.92 -3.85 34.51
C THR A 56 -27.63 -3.99 33.04
N SER A 57 -26.94 -3.01 32.45
CA SER A 57 -26.11 -3.26 31.28
C SER A 57 -25.07 -4.31 31.66
N SER A 58 -25.39 -5.58 31.42
CA SER A 58 -24.46 -6.69 31.56
C SER A 58 -23.39 -6.58 30.47
N THR A 59 -22.39 -5.72 30.65
CA THR A 59 -21.12 -5.80 29.95
C THR A 59 -20.14 -6.61 30.80
N GLN A 60 -20.30 -7.94 30.78
CA GLN A 60 -19.18 -8.84 31.03
C GLN A 60 -18.59 -9.22 29.66
N GLY A 61 -17.38 -8.74 29.38
CA GLY A 61 -16.66 -9.08 28.15
C GLY A 61 -15.55 -8.10 27.75
N SER A 62 -14.45 -8.11 28.51
CA SER A 62 -13.05 -7.84 28.08
C SER A 62 -12.64 -6.55 27.32
N LYS A 63 -11.72 -5.84 27.99
CA LYS A 63 -10.62 -4.95 27.52
C LYS A 63 -10.95 -3.52 27.07
N PRO A 64 -10.25 -2.51 27.65
CA PRO A 64 -10.34 -1.11 27.25
C PRO A 64 -9.33 -0.83 26.15
N ASP A 65 -9.80 -0.50 24.95
CA ASP A 65 -9.02 0.33 24.03
C ASP A 65 -9.95 1.02 23.03
N GLY A 66 -9.89 2.35 22.99
CA GLY A 66 -10.26 3.16 21.83
C GLY A 66 -11.75 3.37 21.54
N GLY A 67 -12.31 4.47 22.06
CA GLY A 67 -13.24 5.30 21.28
C GLY A 67 -14.74 5.03 21.46
N PHE A 68 -15.43 6.07 21.91
CA PHE A 68 -16.88 6.24 22.09
C PHE A 68 -17.75 5.93 20.83
N LEU A 69 -17.12 5.60 19.70
CA LEU A 69 -17.76 5.26 18.43
C LEU A 69 -18.25 3.80 18.35
N PHE A 70 -17.78 2.90 19.22
CA PHE A 70 -18.15 1.48 19.16
C PHE A 70 -19.41 1.11 19.95
N LEU A 71 -19.86 1.95 20.89
CA LEU A 71 -20.94 1.64 21.81
C LEU A 71 -22.35 1.74 21.22
N LEU A 72 -22.53 2.16 19.95
CA LEU A 72 -23.85 2.27 19.32
C LEU A 72 -23.96 1.51 17.98
N LEU A 73 -22.84 1.05 17.40
CA LEU A 73 -22.82 0.50 16.05
C LEU A 73 -22.79 -1.05 16.02
N TYR A 74 -22.46 -1.70 17.14
CA TYR A 74 -22.35 -3.16 17.24
C TYR A 74 -22.95 -3.68 18.56
N PHE A 75 -24.28 -3.73 18.67
CA PHE A 75 -24.92 -4.54 19.71
C PHE A 75 -25.36 -5.90 19.18
N HIS A 76 -24.69 -6.94 19.68
CA HIS A 76 -25.16 -8.31 19.67
C HIS A 76 -26.28 -8.47 20.70
N ARG A 77 -27.40 -9.02 20.24
CA ARG A 77 -28.43 -9.79 20.96
C ARG A 77 -28.53 -9.51 22.47
N SER A 78 -29.30 -8.49 22.84
CA SER A 78 -30.03 -8.50 24.11
C SER A 78 -31.30 -7.67 24.00
N SER A 79 -32.36 -8.27 24.52
CA SER A 79 -33.72 -7.76 24.70
C SER A 79 -33.77 -6.45 25.48
N GLN A 80 -34.46 -5.43 24.93
CA GLN A 80 -35.34 -4.47 25.63
C GLN A 80 -35.50 -3.19 24.78
N SER A 81 -36.31 -3.26 23.74
CA SER A 81 -36.91 -2.08 23.08
C SER A 81 -38.43 -2.19 23.13
N GLY A 82 -38.97 -2.07 24.35
CA GLY A 82 -40.40 -2.14 24.66
C GLY A 82 -40.90 -0.95 25.49
N VAL A 83 -40.22 0.20 25.45
CA VAL A 83 -40.62 1.37 26.28
C VAL A 83 -41.93 2.00 25.80
N SER A 84 -42.27 1.92 24.50
CA SER A 84 -43.52 2.50 23.97
C SER A 84 -44.78 1.68 24.27
N SER A 85 -44.68 0.34 24.30
CA SER A 85 -45.82 -0.55 24.56
C SER A 85 -46.26 -0.58 26.03
N ASN A 86 -45.44 -0.05 26.93
CA ASN A 86 -45.66 -0.17 28.37
C ASN A 86 -46.22 1.10 29.00
N SER A 87 -46.46 2.16 28.22
CA SER A 87 -46.99 3.42 28.73
C SER A 87 -48.31 3.22 29.50
N ALA A 88 -49.24 2.44 28.96
CA ALA A 88 -50.50 2.11 29.62
C ALA A 88 -50.30 1.30 30.92
N ALA A 89 -49.31 0.40 30.95
CA ALA A 89 -48.94 -0.38 32.13
C ALA A 89 -48.36 0.52 33.24
N PHE A 90 -47.49 1.46 32.86
CA PHE A 90 -46.93 2.45 33.78
C PHE A 90 -47.99 3.43 34.30
N GLU A 91 -48.92 3.90 33.46
CA GLU A 91 -50.00 4.76 33.96
C GLU A 91 -50.96 4.00 34.89
N ALA A 92 -51.12 2.69 34.71
CA ALA A 92 -51.90 1.88 35.62
C ALA A 92 -51.19 1.59 36.94
N SER A 93 -49.86 1.45 36.95
CA SER A 93 -49.08 1.25 38.18
C SER A 93 -49.14 2.47 39.11
N LYS A 94 -49.36 3.66 38.56
CA LYS A 94 -49.55 4.88 39.36
C LYS A 94 -50.86 4.89 40.15
N LYS A 95 -51.89 4.16 39.70
CA LYS A 95 -53.20 4.15 40.35
C LYS A 95 -53.26 3.25 41.59
N LYS A 96 -52.48 2.18 41.63
CA LYS A 96 -52.51 1.16 42.69
C LYS A 96 -51.16 0.48 42.81
N ASP A 97 -50.73 0.16 44.03
CA ASP A 97 -49.51 -0.62 44.25
C ASP A 97 -49.63 -2.00 43.59
N SER A 98 -48.83 -2.18 42.54
CA SER A 98 -48.98 -3.27 41.57
C SER A 98 -47.69 -4.05 41.39
N LYS A 99 -47.83 -5.37 41.27
CA LYS A 99 -46.79 -6.27 40.75
C LYS A 99 -47.13 -6.68 39.32
N PHE A 100 -46.09 -6.86 38.51
CA PHE A 100 -46.25 -7.22 37.10
C PHE A 100 -45.56 -8.54 36.78
N PHE A 101 -46.29 -9.42 36.09
CA PHE A 101 -45.78 -10.69 35.58
C PHE A 101 -45.96 -10.71 34.07
N ARG A 102 -44.85 -10.90 33.35
CA ARG A 102 -44.85 -11.00 31.89
C ARG A 102 -44.94 -12.46 31.50
N VAL A 103 -45.73 -12.74 30.46
CA VAL A 103 -45.85 -14.06 29.85
C VAL A 103 -45.72 -13.88 28.34
N HIS A 104 -44.71 -14.50 27.74
CA HIS A 104 -44.45 -14.35 26.33
C HIS A 104 -43.98 -15.62 25.62
N GLN A 105 -44.27 -15.71 24.32
CA GLN A 105 -43.92 -16.82 23.46
C GLN A 105 -43.76 -16.35 22.01
N LEU A 106 -42.64 -16.74 21.39
CA LEU A 106 -42.35 -16.44 19.99
C LEU A 106 -42.96 -17.51 19.08
N LEU A 107 -43.61 -17.07 18.01
CA LEU A 107 -44.13 -17.89 16.92
C LEU A 107 -43.38 -17.53 15.64
N PRO A 108 -42.15 -18.06 15.43
CA PRO A 108 -41.35 -17.74 14.26
C PRO A 108 -41.94 -18.41 13.01
N VAL A 109 -42.24 -17.61 12.00
CA VAL A 109 -42.73 -18.08 10.69
C VAL A 109 -41.58 -18.26 9.71
N SER A 110 -40.67 -17.28 9.69
CA SER A 110 -39.51 -17.31 8.82
C SER A 110 -38.30 -16.65 9.46
N THR A 111 -37.11 -17.02 9.00
CA THR A 111 -35.84 -16.42 9.40
C THR A 111 -35.20 -15.74 8.20
N PHE A 112 -34.58 -14.57 8.42
CA PHE A 112 -34.01 -13.79 7.34
C PHE A 112 -32.64 -13.21 7.70
N THR A 113 -31.80 -13.07 6.68
CA THR A 113 -30.58 -12.29 6.71
C THR A 113 -30.53 -11.37 5.49
N VAL A 114 -30.16 -10.12 5.73
CA VAL A 114 -30.06 -9.08 4.70
C VAL A 114 -28.63 -9.05 4.16
N LYS A 115 -28.47 -8.67 2.89
CA LYS A 115 -27.15 -8.49 2.26
C LYS A 115 -26.35 -7.36 2.93
N ASP A 116 -25.06 -7.31 2.63
CA ASP A 116 -24.17 -6.26 3.11
C ASP A 116 -24.59 -4.87 2.56
N PRO A 117 -24.30 -3.77 3.29
CA PRO A 117 -24.82 -2.44 2.96
C PRO A 117 -24.50 -1.93 1.56
N GLN A 118 -23.41 -2.42 0.95
CA GLN A 118 -22.95 -2.00 -0.38
C GLN A 118 -23.83 -2.59 -1.50
N ASP A 119 -24.44 -3.74 -1.25
CA ASP A 119 -25.24 -4.48 -2.23
C ASP A 119 -26.76 -4.27 -2.04
N LEU A 120 -27.14 -3.40 -1.10
CA LEU A 120 -28.55 -3.15 -0.79
C LEU A 120 -29.15 -2.13 -1.74
N VAL A 121 -30.30 -2.48 -2.30
CA VAL A 121 -31.10 -1.54 -3.08
C VAL A 121 -32.01 -0.76 -2.14
N LEU A 122 -31.73 0.53 -2.05
CA LEU A 122 -32.48 1.48 -1.21
C LEU A 122 -33.87 1.76 -1.79
N SER A 123 -34.80 2.13 -0.91
CA SER A 123 -36.12 2.58 -1.37
C SER A 123 -36.02 3.95 -2.04
N LEU A 124 -36.86 4.20 -3.05
CA LEU A 124 -36.87 5.48 -3.76
C LEU A 124 -37.09 6.70 -2.83
N PRO A 125 -38.05 6.69 -1.87
CA PRO A 125 -38.22 7.82 -0.96
C PRO A 125 -36.99 8.07 -0.07
N PHE A 126 -36.33 7.01 0.39
CA PHE A 126 -35.11 7.12 1.20
C PHE A 126 -33.95 7.69 0.36
N LEU A 127 -33.77 7.20 -0.85
CA LEU A 127 -32.73 7.67 -1.77
C LEU A 127 -32.94 9.15 -2.14
N GLN A 128 -34.17 9.55 -2.48
CA GLN A 128 -34.53 10.95 -2.76
C GLN A 128 -34.22 11.86 -1.58
N PHE A 129 -34.55 11.44 -0.36
CA PHE A 129 -34.21 12.17 0.86
C PHE A 129 -32.69 12.34 1.01
N LEU A 130 -31.91 11.26 0.81
CA LEU A 130 -30.45 11.32 0.88
C LEU A 130 -29.83 12.24 -0.17
N HIS A 131 -30.39 12.30 -1.37
CA HIS A 131 -29.94 13.24 -2.41
C HIS A 131 -30.24 14.70 -2.02
N ALA A 132 -31.40 14.97 -1.43
CA ALA A 132 -31.84 16.30 -1.04
C ALA A 132 -31.08 16.89 0.17
N LEU A 133 -30.37 16.07 0.95
CA LEU A 133 -29.57 16.56 2.07
C LEU A 133 -28.47 17.53 1.61
N PRO A 134 -28.31 18.69 2.28
CA PRO A 134 -27.27 19.66 1.95
C PRO A 134 -25.89 19.09 2.25
N LEU A 135 -24.86 19.62 1.61
CA LEU A 135 -23.47 19.26 1.91
C LEU A 135 -23.02 19.85 3.23
N ASP A 136 -23.46 21.08 3.53
CA ASP A 136 -23.21 21.72 4.81
C ASP A 136 -23.93 21.02 5.95
N TYR A 137 -23.24 20.91 7.08
CA TYR A 137 -23.83 20.31 8.27
C TYR A 137 -24.95 21.20 8.83
N ASN A 138 -26.20 20.83 8.55
CA ASN A 138 -27.39 21.44 9.12
C ASN A 138 -28.16 20.41 9.96
N TYR A 139 -28.04 20.51 11.29
CA TYR A 139 -28.67 19.54 12.18
C TYR A 139 -30.19 19.41 12.00
N ALA A 140 -30.91 20.51 11.73
CA ALA A 140 -32.37 20.50 11.60
C ALA A 140 -32.85 19.67 10.39
N LEU A 141 -32.10 19.69 9.29
CA LEU A 141 -32.40 18.88 8.10
C LEU A 141 -31.93 17.44 8.26
N TYR A 142 -30.75 17.25 8.87
CA TYR A 142 -30.18 15.92 9.08
C TYR A 142 -30.92 15.10 10.14
N ARG A 143 -31.56 15.71 11.15
CA ARG A 143 -32.34 14.97 12.16
C ARG A 143 -33.64 14.37 11.61
N GLU A 144 -34.18 14.96 10.54
CA GLU A 144 -35.45 14.57 9.96
C GLU A 144 -35.43 13.13 9.42
N ILE A 145 -34.26 12.65 8.99
CA ILE A 145 -34.08 11.26 8.57
C ILE A 145 -34.45 10.27 9.68
N PHE A 146 -34.09 10.56 10.93
CA PHE A 146 -34.31 9.66 12.06
C PHE A 146 -35.78 9.64 12.49
N GLN A 147 -36.47 10.76 12.28
CA GLN A 147 -37.91 10.87 12.53
C GLN A 147 -38.73 10.14 11.46
N ARG A 148 -38.32 10.23 10.19
CA ARG A 148 -39.05 9.64 9.07
C ARG A 148 -38.73 8.15 8.83
N PHE A 149 -37.45 7.78 8.92
CA PHE A 149 -36.96 6.45 8.53
C PHE A 149 -36.41 5.63 9.70
N GLY A 150 -36.25 6.24 10.88
CA GLY A 150 -35.66 5.59 12.05
C GLY A 150 -34.14 5.71 12.11
N THR A 151 -33.54 5.10 13.13
CA THR A 151 -32.09 5.15 13.41
C THR A 151 -31.32 3.93 12.92
N HIS A 152 -32.02 2.83 12.67
CA HIS A 152 -31.44 1.53 12.34
C HIS A 152 -32.27 0.81 11.27
N TYR A 153 -31.66 -0.20 10.65
CA TYR A 153 -32.33 -1.17 9.79
C TYR A 153 -32.04 -2.60 10.27
N TYR A 154 -32.89 -3.55 9.88
CA TYR A 154 -32.73 -4.95 10.24
C TYR A 154 -31.63 -5.61 9.40
N SER A 155 -30.59 -6.14 10.05
CA SER A 155 -29.54 -6.92 9.37
C SER A 155 -29.90 -8.40 9.29
N SER A 156 -30.56 -8.92 10.32
CA SER A 156 -31.09 -10.28 10.37
C SER A 156 -32.19 -10.37 11.41
N GLY A 157 -33.03 -11.39 11.32
CA GLY A 157 -34.08 -11.60 12.29
C GLY A 157 -35.04 -12.73 11.95
N GLN A 158 -36.15 -12.75 12.68
CA GLN A 158 -37.26 -13.68 12.54
C GLN A 158 -38.54 -12.88 12.31
N LEU A 159 -39.31 -13.28 11.30
CA LEU A 159 -40.66 -12.79 11.07
C LEU A 159 -41.65 -13.80 11.65
N GLY A 160 -42.72 -13.31 12.26
CA GLY A 160 -43.79 -14.13 12.80
C GLY A 160 -44.64 -13.38 13.81
N GLY A 161 -45.01 -14.08 14.89
CA GLY A 161 -45.81 -13.54 15.98
C GLY A 161 -45.03 -13.56 17.29
N ASN A 162 -45.32 -12.63 18.19
CA ASN A 162 -44.87 -12.65 19.56
C ASN A 162 -46.10 -12.49 20.44
N TYR A 163 -46.54 -13.58 21.06
CA TYR A 163 -47.53 -13.53 22.13
C TYR A 163 -46.84 -12.91 23.33
N ASP A 164 -47.31 -11.78 23.84
CA ASP A 164 -46.60 -11.05 24.90
C ASP A 164 -47.62 -10.25 25.71
N LEU A 165 -47.94 -10.74 26.90
CA LEU A 165 -48.90 -10.13 27.82
C LEU A 165 -48.22 -9.79 29.14
N LEU A 166 -48.53 -8.61 29.66
CA LEU A 166 -48.09 -8.16 30.99
C LEU A 166 -49.30 -8.11 31.92
N TYR A 167 -49.35 -9.01 32.89
CA TYR A 167 -50.43 -9.09 33.87
C TYR A 167 -50.15 -8.22 35.08
N GLN A 168 -51.13 -7.41 35.48
CA GLN A 168 -51.07 -6.52 36.64
C GLN A 168 -51.79 -7.15 37.83
N TYR A 169 -51.10 -7.36 38.95
CA TYR A 169 -51.68 -7.83 40.20
C TYR A 169 -51.55 -6.78 41.30
N SER A 170 -52.53 -6.73 42.20
CA SER A 170 -52.43 -5.97 43.44
C SER A 170 -51.38 -6.59 44.36
N ARG A 171 -50.33 -5.85 44.72
CA ARG A 171 -49.31 -6.35 45.65
C ARG A 171 -49.92 -6.70 47.01
N GLN A 172 -50.84 -5.87 47.48
CA GLN A 172 -51.55 -6.09 48.74
C GLN A 172 -52.29 -7.44 48.73
N GLU A 173 -53.02 -7.77 47.66
CA GLU A 173 -53.77 -9.03 47.58
C GLU A 173 -52.83 -10.25 47.60
N LEU A 174 -51.74 -10.19 46.83
CA LEU A 174 -50.72 -11.25 46.81
C LEU A 174 -50.08 -11.45 48.20
N THR A 175 -49.69 -10.36 48.87
CA THR A 175 -49.08 -10.43 50.20
C THR A 175 -50.05 -10.94 51.27
N THR A 176 -51.32 -10.51 51.26
CA THR A 176 -52.34 -10.99 52.21
C THR A 176 -52.67 -12.47 52.03
N ALA A 177 -52.57 -12.98 50.81
CA ALA A 177 -52.77 -14.39 50.52
C ALA A 177 -51.55 -15.26 50.84
N GLY A 178 -50.37 -14.66 51.06
CA GLY A 178 -49.12 -15.37 51.30
C GLY A 178 -48.52 -15.97 50.03
N GLU A 179 -48.80 -15.39 48.86
CA GLU A 179 -48.36 -15.92 47.56
C GLU A 179 -46.93 -15.47 47.21
N THR A 180 -46.11 -16.38 46.71
CA THR A 180 -44.73 -16.07 46.28
C THR A 180 -44.67 -15.70 44.79
N ASP A 181 -43.63 -14.96 44.41
CA ASP A 181 -43.45 -14.54 43.01
C ASP A 181 -43.18 -15.75 42.10
N GLU A 182 -42.40 -16.74 42.56
CA GLU A 182 -42.13 -17.97 41.82
C GLU A 182 -43.38 -18.83 41.62
N ASN A 183 -44.24 -18.93 42.64
CA ASN A 183 -45.50 -19.66 42.54
C ASN A 183 -46.45 -18.97 41.58
N THR A 184 -46.59 -17.65 41.68
CA THR A 184 -47.44 -16.85 40.79
C THR A 184 -46.98 -17.00 39.34
N GLN A 185 -45.69 -16.83 39.08
CA GLN A 185 -45.07 -17.00 37.76
C GLN A 185 -45.29 -18.41 37.20
N GLY A 186 -45.03 -19.44 38.02
CA GLY A 186 -45.18 -20.84 37.62
C GLY A 186 -46.62 -21.23 37.33
N CYS A 187 -47.57 -20.76 38.14
CA CYS A 187 -48.99 -21.04 37.97
C CYS A 187 -49.60 -20.29 36.80
N LEU A 188 -49.27 -19.00 36.62
CA LEU A 188 -49.72 -18.20 35.50
C LEU A 188 -49.21 -18.77 34.16
N SER A 189 -47.94 -19.21 34.10
CA SER A 189 -47.37 -19.86 32.92
C SER A 189 -48.08 -21.16 32.58
N LYS A 190 -48.30 -22.03 33.58
CA LYS A 190 -49.02 -23.29 33.40
C LYS A 190 -50.46 -23.05 32.95
N GLU A 191 -51.19 -22.18 33.62
CA GLU A 191 -52.57 -21.86 33.24
C GLU A 191 -52.62 -21.36 31.80
N THR A 192 -51.81 -20.36 31.44
CA THR A 192 -51.75 -19.83 30.06
C THR A 192 -51.45 -20.92 29.04
N PHE A 193 -50.51 -21.81 29.33
CA PHE A 193 -50.17 -22.93 28.46
C PHE A 193 -51.36 -23.88 28.24
N PHE A 194 -52.18 -24.12 29.26
CA PHE A 194 -53.31 -25.06 29.17
C PHE A 194 -54.61 -24.44 28.66
N THR A 195 -54.90 -23.19 29.02
CA THR A 195 -56.18 -22.52 28.72
C THR A 195 -56.13 -21.73 27.42
N VAL A 196 -54.97 -21.18 27.05
CA VAL A 196 -54.81 -20.28 25.90
C VAL A 196 -54.08 -20.95 24.74
N LEU A 197 -53.02 -21.72 24.97
CA LEU A 197 -52.20 -22.24 23.87
C LEU A 197 -52.80 -23.49 23.19
N LEU A 198 -52.66 -23.53 21.86
CA LEU A 198 -53.29 -24.49 20.95
C LEU A 198 -52.86 -25.95 21.13
N TYR A 199 -51.60 -26.20 21.43
CA TYR A 199 -50.98 -27.53 21.38
C TYR A 199 -50.68 -28.11 22.76
N SER A 200 -51.37 -27.63 23.79
CA SER A 200 -51.23 -28.18 25.15
C SER A 200 -51.56 -29.69 25.17
N GLN A 201 -50.62 -30.54 25.57
CA GLN A 201 -50.79 -32.01 25.56
C GLN A 201 -51.54 -32.57 26.78
N TYR A 202 -51.79 -31.78 27.82
CA TYR A 202 -52.44 -32.24 29.06
C TYR A 202 -53.78 -31.54 29.31
N SER A 203 -54.76 -32.30 29.82
CA SER A 203 -56.15 -31.88 30.06
C SER A 203 -56.41 -31.27 31.44
N SER A 204 -55.42 -31.29 32.35
CA SER A 204 -55.57 -30.66 33.67
C SER A 204 -54.24 -30.15 34.24
N ALA A 205 -54.26 -28.93 34.76
CA ALA A 205 -53.17 -28.33 35.53
C ALA A 205 -53.32 -28.71 37.01
N ASN A 206 -52.79 -29.85 37.42
CA ASN A 206 -52.78 -30.19 38.85
C ASN A 206 -51.78 -29.29 39.59
N ARG A 207 -52.30 -28.28 40.31
CA ARG A 207 -51.78 -27.65 41.57
C ARG A 207 -52.12 -26.15 41.77
N CYS A 208 -52.68 -25.44 40.80
CA CYS A 208 -52.78 -23.97 40.87
C CYS A 208 -54.19 -23.40 41.17
N THR A 209 -55.17 -24.23 41.57
CA THR A 209 -56.56 -23.78 41.75
C THR A 209 -56.92 -23.42 43.20
N ASN A 210 -56.16 -23.93 44.19
CA ASN A 210 -56.56 -23.91 45.61
C ASN A 210 -55.72 -22.92 46.45
N THR A 211 -55.46 -21.73 45.91
CA THR A 211 -54.79 -20.66 46.66
C THR A 211 -55.81 -19.63 47.12
N ARG A 212 -55.53 -18.95 48.24
CA ARG A 212 -56.41 -17.87 48.76
C ARG A 212 -56.63 -16.75 47.74
N VAL A 213 -55.66 -16.53 46.83
CA VAL A 213 -55.78 -15.57 45.73
C VAL A 213 -56.85 -16.03 44.73
N THR A 214 -56.75 -17.28 44.28
CA THR A 214 -57.59 -17.81 43.20
C THR A 214 -58.98 -18.25 43.64
N GLU A 215 -59.18 -18.60 44.91
CA GLU A 215 -60.50 -18.96 45.47
C GLU A 215 -61.56 -17.87 45.24
N LYS A 216 -61.15 -16.60 45.28
CA LYS A 216 -62.03 -15.45 44.99
C LYS A 216 -62.41 -15.33 43.52
N TYR A 217 -61.63 -15.94 42.62
CA TYR A 217 -61.73 -15.77 41.17
C TYR A 217 -61.79 -17.13 40.45
N GLN A 218 -62.71 -18.01 40.89
CA GLN A 218 -63.01 -19.30 40.24
C GLN A 218 -61.80 -20.24 40.04
N GLY A 219 -60.75 -20.10 40.85
CA GLY A 219 -59.54 -20.92 40.74
C GLY A 219 -58.56 -20.51 39.63
N SER A 220 -58.73 -19.33 39.01
CA SER A 220 -57.89 -18.84 37.90
C SER A 220 -56.91 -17.75 38.34
N TYR A 221 -55.62 -17.91 38.00
CA TYR A 221 -54.62 -16.86 38.16
C TYR A 221 -54.80 -15.76 37.14
N ILE A 222 -55.17 -16.07 35.89
CA ILE A 222 -55.46 -15.06 34.85
C ILE A 222 -56.57 -14.13 35.33
N GLN A 223 -57.71 -14.68 35.78
CA GLN A 223 -58.84 -13.88 36.27
C GLN A 223 -58.54 -13.15 37.60
N ALA A 224 -57.62 -13.69 38.40
CA ALA A 224 -57.20 -13.05 39.65
C ALA A 224 -56.35 -11.79 39.46
N SER A 225 -55.83 -11.54 38.24
CA SER A 225 -55.16 -10.26 37.97
C SER A 225 -56.17 -9.09 37.98
N GLU A 226 -55.71 -7.87 37.72
CA GLU A 226 -56.58 -6.69 37.57
C GLU A 226 -56.93 -6.48 36.10
N LYS A 227 -55.90 -6.55 35.26
CA LYS A 227 -55.97 -6.59 33.80
C LYS A 227 -54.64 -7.08 33.22
N SER A 228 -54.62 -7.31 31.92
CA SER A 228 -53.41 -7.55 31.15
C SER A 228 -53.16 -6.44 30.13
N PHE A 229 -51.90 -6.19 29.82
CA PHE A 229 -51.49 -5.28 28.75
C PHE A 229 -50.94 -6.09 27.59
N SER A 230 -51.53 -5.91 26.42
CA SER A 230 -51.07 -6.56 25.20
C SER A 230 -49.86 -5.83 24.62
N MET A 231 -48.74 -6.56 24.54
CA MET A 231 -47.54 -6.20 23.78
C MET A 231 -47.37 -7.14 22.58
N VAL A 232 -48.46 -7.81 22.20
CA VAL A 232 -48.48 -8.80 21.14
C VAL A 232 -48.03 -8.17 19.82
N ARG A 233 -47.12 -8.83 19.12
CA ARG A 233 -46.63 -8.40 17.80
C ARG A 233 -46.99 -9.43 16.74
N GLY A 234 -47.33 -8.95 15.55
CA GLY A 234 -47.75 -9.80 14.44
C GLY A 234 -49.22 -10.19 14.54
N GLY A 235 -49.80 -10.52 13.39
CA GLY A 235 -51.23 -10.70 13.22
C GLY A 235 -51.97 -9.37 13.08
N ARG A 236 -53.24 -9.48 12.72
CA ARG A 236 -54.19 -8.38 12.69
C ARG A 236 -54.49 -7.88 14.11
N THR A 237 -54.73 -6.58 14.23
CA THR A 237 -54.90 -5.89 15.51
C THR A 237 -56.12 -6.38 16.31
N ARG A 238 -57.21 -6.75 15.64
CA ARG A 238 -58.44 -7.25 16.28
C ARG A 238 -58.20 -8.56 17.03
N GLU A 239 -57.58 -9.52 16.37
CA GLU A 239 -57.23 -10.82 16.95
C GLU A 239 -56.17 -10.68 18.04
N ALA A 240 -55.18 -9.80 17.86
CA ALA A 240 -54.18 -9.51 18.91
C ALA A 240 -54.79 -8.83 20.15
N ALA A 241 -55.80 -7.97 19.98
CA ALA A 241 -56.52 -7.32 21.09
C ALA A 241 -57.42 -8.30 21.86
N ALA A 242 -58.01 -9.30 21.17
CA ALA A 242 -58.82 -10.34 21.79
C ALA A 242 -58.03 -11.25 22.76
N LEU A 243 -56.69 -11.23 22.69
CA LEU A 243 -55.82 -11.93 23.64
C LEU A 243 -55.65 -11.18 24.97
N ALA A 244 -55.94 -9.88 25.00
CA ALA A 244 -55.88 -9.09 26.23
C ALA A 244 -57.07 -9.44 27.13
N TRP A 245 -56.76 -9.70 28.39
CA TRP A 245 -57.71 -9.91 29.48
C TRP A 245 -57.98 -8.62 30.28
N GLU A 246 -59.26 -8.40 30.62
CA GLU A 246 -59.76 -7.41 31.57
C GLU A 246 -60.89 -8.05 32.41
N ARG A 247 -61.12 -7.59 33.64
CA ARG A 247 -62.15 -8.16 34.54
C ARG A 247 -63.58 -8.13 34.01
N GLU A 248 -63.91 -7.15 33.18
CA GLU A 248 -65.24 -7.01 32.56
C GLU A 248 -65.37 -7.81 31.24
N GLY A 249 -64.28 -8.42 30.78
CA GLY A 249 -64.20 -9.18 29.53
C GLY A 249 -64.10 -10.69 29.73
N SER A 250 -64.23 -11.44 28.63
CA SER A 250 -63.95 -12.87 28.60
C SER A 250 -62.45 -13.14 28.61
N ALA A 251 -62.00 -14.08 29.44
CA ALA A 251 -60.61 -14.55 29.41
C ALA A 251 -60.26 -15.14 28.03
N PRO A 252 -59.02 -14.93 27.54
CA PRO A 252 -58.59 -15.49 26.27
C PRO A 252 -58.60 -17.01 26.36
N ASP A 253 -59.02 -17.64 25.28
CA ASP A 253 -59.13 -19.08 25.17
C ASP A 253 -58.30 -19.60 23.98
N LYS A 254 -58.32 -20.93 23.78
CA LYS A 254 -57.61 -21.56 22.66
C LYS A 254 -58.08 -21.07 21.30
N THR A 255 -59.34 -20.67 21.17
CA THR A 255 -59.89 -20.19 19.90
C THR A 255 -59.34 -18.82 19.55
N ALA A 256 -59.30 -17.88 20.51
CA ALA A 256 -58.67 -16.57 20.34
C ALA A 256 -57.20 -16.69 19.94
N PHE A 257 -56.44 -17.58 20.58
CA PHE A 257 -55.04 -17.83 20.22
C PHE A 257 -54.89 -18.45 18.82
N LYS A 258 -55.79 -19.37 18.43
CA LYS A 258 -55.83 -19.95 17.07
C LYS A 258 -56.05 -18.90 16.00
N ASP A 259 -57.04 -18.04 16.22
CA ASP A 259 -57.41 -17.03 15.26
C ASP A 259 -56.29 -16.00 15.10
N TRP A 260 -55.63 -15.63 16.21
CA TRP A 260 -54.43 -14.80 16.17
C TRP A 260 -53.25 -15.50 15.46
N ALA A 261 -52.93 -16.75 15.81
CA ALA A 261 -51.82 -17.48 15.19
C ALA A 261 -52.04 -17.67 13.67
N LYS A 262 -53.28 -17.90 13.23
CA LYS A 262 -53.63 -17.92 11.81
C LYS A 262 -53.41 -16.56 11.15
N SER A 263 -53.83 -15.49 11.84
CA SER A 263 -53.66 -14.11 11.39
C SER A 263 -52.18 -13.70 11.26
N VAL A 264 -51.31 -14.24 12.11
CA VAL A 264 -49.85 -14.04 12.07
C VAL A 264 -49.23 -14.56 10.77
N LEU A 265 -49.72 -15.68 10.23
CA LEU A 265 -49.21 -16.22 8.96
C LEU A 265 -49.46 -15.26 7.79
N GLU A 266 -50.59 -14.57 7.80
CA GLU A 266 -50.94 -13.59 6.78
C GLU A 266 -50.29 -12.22 7.01
N ASN A 267 -50.13 -11.82 8.28
CA ASN A 267 -49.62 -10.50 8.68
C ASN A 267 -48.49 -10.63 9.71
N PRO A 268 -47.32 -11.19 9.35
CA PRO A 268 -46.22 -11.38 10.28
C PRO A 268 -45.55 -10.05 10.63
N ALA A 269 -44.99 -9.96 11.83
CA ALA A 269 -44.13 -8.85 12.26
C ALA A 269 -42.70 -9.32 12.52
N VAL A 270 -41.74 -8.39 12.56
CA VAL A 270 -40.36 -8.69 12.97
C VAL A 270 -40.34 -8.84 14.50
N VAL A 271 -40.02 -10.04 15.00
CA VAL A 271 -40.16 -10.39 16.43
C VAL A 271 -38.85 -10.61 17.17
N ASP A 272 -37.85 -11.21 16.52
CA ASP A 272 -36.45 -11.28 17.00
C ASP A 272 -35.55 -10.71 15.91
N TYR A 273 -34.59 -9.85 16.23
CA TYR A 273 -33.81 -9.15 15.22
C TYR A 273 -32.49 -8.58 15.72
N LYS A 274 -31.56 -8.40 14.77
CA LYS A 274 -30.33 -7.63 14.90
C LYS A 274 -30.44 -6.36 14.07
N LEU A 275 -29.99 -5.25 14.64
CA LEU A 275 -30.04 -3.93 14.03
C LEU A 275 -28.64 -3.49 13.63
N LEU A 276 -28.56 -2.78 12.51
CA LEU A 276 -27.38 -2.01 12.11
C LEU A 276 -27.75 -0.54 11.88
N PRO A 277 -26.80 0.38 12.05
CA PRO A 277 -27.03 1.82 11.95
C PRO A 277 -27.51 2.22 10.55
N ILE A 278 -28.54 3.06 10.47
CA ILE A 278 -29.06 3.55 9.18
C ILE A 278 -28.01 4.36 8.39
N THR A 279 -27.04 4.94 9.09
CA THR A 279 -25.94 5.69 8.48
C THR A 279 -25.08 4.83 7.56
N ASP A 280 -25.02 3.51 7.79
CA ASP A 280 -24.19 2.62 6.98
C ASP A 280 -24.78 2.31 5.61
N LEU A 281 -26.08 2.58 5.43
CA LEU A 281 -26.78 2.50 4.14
C LEU A 281 -26.47 3.67 3.21
N VAL A 282 -25.83 4.73 3.71
CA VAL A 282 -25.51 5.93 2.93
C VAL A 282 -24.25 5.67 2.14
N ARG A 283 -24.39 4.93 1.03
CA ARG A 283 -23.34 4.51 0.09
C ARG A 283 -23.85 4.65 -1.34
N GLY A 284 -22.95 4.74 -2.32
CA GLY A 284 -23.34 4.77 -3.74
C GLY A 284 -24.17 6.01 -4.13
N ILE A 285 -24.06 7.10 -3.38
CA ILE A 285 -24.68 8.40 -3.66
C ILE A 285 -23.61 9.49 -3.77
N PRO A 286 -23.88 10.61 -4.46
CA PRO A 286 -22.98 11.75 -4.49
C PRO A 286 -22.66 12.27 -3.09
N CYS A 287 -21.37 12.51 -2.82
CA CYS A 287 -20.80 12.95 -1.56
C CYS A 287 -21.15 12.01 -0.39
N ALA A 288 -21.21 10.69 -0.64
CA ALA A 288 -21.64 9.68 0.33
C ALA A 288 -20.84 9.75 1.65
N VAL A 289 -19.52 9.91 1.59
CA VAL A 289 -18.66 9.93 2.79
C VAL A 289 -18.93 11.18 3.61
N THR A 290 -19.01 12.34 2.96
CA THR A 290 -19.35 13.63 3.60
C THR A 290 -20.71 13.52 4.30
N LYS A 291 -21.76 13.09 3.57
CA LYS A 291 -23.11 12.95 4.11
C LYS A 291 -23.19 11.92 5.24
N ARG A 292 -22.49 10.79 5.12
CA ARG A 292 -22.42 9.75 6.17
C ARG A 292 -21.79 10.28 7.44
N ARG A 293 -20.69 11.04 7.35
CA ARG A 293 -20.04 11.68 8.50
C ARG A 293 -20.97 12.69 9.18
N HIS A 294 -21.67 13.51 8.39
CA HIS A 294 -22.67 14.46 8.91
C HIS A 294 -23.84 13.76 9.58
N LEU A 295 -24.35 12.67 9.01
CA LEU A 295 -25.40 11.87 9.62
C LEU A 295 -24.96 11.22 10.93
N ARG A 296 -23.73 10.71 11.03
CA ARG A 296 -23.19 10.20 12.31
C ARG A 296 -23.14 11.28 13.37
N LYS A 297 -22.68 12.48 13.01
CA LYS A 297 -22.70 13.65 13.92
C LYS A 297 -24.12 14.03 14.34
N ALA A 298 -25.07 14.05 13.40
CA ALA A 298 -26.47 14.33 13.69
C ALA A 298 -27.13 13.26 14.55
N LEU A 299 -26.80 11.98 14.35
CA LEU A 299 -27.32 10.88 15.17
C LEU A 299 -26.89 11.05 16.63
N LEU A 300 -25.64 11.41 16.88
CA LEU A 300 -25.14 11.67 18.23
C LEU A 300 -25.89 12.81 18.92
N GLN A 301 -26.10 13.93 18.20
CA GLN A 301 -26.89 15.05 18.72
C GLN A 301 -28.36 14.66 18.93
N TYR A 302 -28.95 13.88 18.02
CA TYR A 302 -30.32 13.37 18.14
C TYR A 302 -30.48 12.49 19.38
N LEU A 303 -29.54 11.59 19.67
CA LEU A 303 -29.61 10.76 20.88
C LEU A 303 -29.50 11.59 22.17
N GLU A 304 -28.70 12.65 22.17
CA GLU A 304 -28.60 13.61 23.28
C GLU A 304 -29.90 14.43 23.45
N GLU A 305 -30.72 14.58 22.40
CA GLU A 305 -32.04 15.20 22.52
C GLU A 305 -33.00 14.38 23.41
N PHE A 306 -32.95 13.04 23.29
CA PHE A 306 -33.85 12.11 23.98
C PHE A 306 -33.26 11.47 25.25
N ASP A 307 -32.11 11.96 25.73
CA ASP A 307 -31.51 11.47 26.98
C ASP A 307 -32.39 11.85 28.19
N THR A 308 -32.62 10.88 29.08
CA THR A 308 -33.38 11.03 30.33
C THR A 308 -32.71 11.96 31.33
N CYS A 309 -31.42 12.31 31.15
CA CYS A 309 -30.69 13.24 32.03
C CYS A 309 -31.36 14.61 32.17
N LYS A 310 -32.21 15.00 31.21
CA LYS A 310 -32.94 16.28 31.19
C LYS A 310 -34.13 16.28 32.14
N CYS A 311 -34.58 15.11 32.56
CA CYS A 311 -35.67 14.98 33.51
C CYS A 311 -35.17 15.24 34.93
N ALA A 312 -36.03 15.88 35.72
CA ALA A 312 -35.85 15.96 37.16
C ALA A 312 -35.95 14.55 37.78
N PRO A 313 -35.27 14.31 38.92
CA PRO A 313 -35.31 13.02 39.59
C PRO A 313 -36.70 12.78 40.17
N CYS A 314 -37.15 11.53 40.13
CA CYS A 314 -38.44 11.15 40.69
C CYS A 314 -38.31 10.74 42.17
N PRO A 315 -39.35 10.95 43.00
CA PRO A 315 -39.41 10.43 44.36
C PRO A 315 -39.14 8.93 44.48
N ASN A 316 -38.65 8.48 45.64
CA ASN A 316 -38.56 7.07 46.03
C ASN A 316 -37.79 6.17 45.03
N ASN A 317 -36.69 6.69 44.47
CA ASN A 317 -35.89 6.04 43.40
C ASN A 317 -36.70 5.59 42.18
N ALA A 318 -37.84 6.22 41.92
CA ALA A 318 -38.54 6.02 40.67
C ALA A 318 -37.67 6.48 39.49
N ARG A 319 -37.81 5.80 38.36
CA ARG A 319 -36.99 6.07 37.17
C ARG A 319 -37.67 7.11 36.29
N PRO A 320 -37.02 8.25 35.98
CA PRO A 320 -37.55 9.18 35.00
C PRO A 320 -37.38 8.60 33.59
N VAL A 321 -38.43 8.72 32.77
CA VAL A 321 -38.46 8.33 31.36
C VAL A 321 -39.01 9.50 30.56
N LEU A 322 -38.33 9.85 29.47
CA LEU A 322 -38.79 10.88 28.54
C LEU A 322 -39.76 10.25 27.53
N SER A 323 -40.98 10.77 27.46
CA SER A 323 -42.01 10.36 26.51
C SER A 323 -42.45 11.58 25.71
N GLY A 324 -41.96 11.70 24.47
CA GLY A 324 -42.13 12.91 23.67
C GLY A 324 -41.40 14.08 24.31
N THR A 325 -42.16 15.04 24.83
CA THR A 325 -41.64 16.23 25.53
C THR A 325 -41.87 16.20 27.04
N GLU A 326 -42.50 15.15 27.57
CA GLU A 326 -42.86 15.03 28.98
C GLU A 326 -41.97 14.02 29.70
N CYS A 327 -41.53 14.38 30.91
CA CYS A 327 -40.86 13.47 31.82
C CYS A 327 -41.90 12.72 32.66
N LYS A 328 -41.91 11.40 32.58
CA LYS A 328 -42.79 10.52 33.35
C LYS A 328 -41.98 9.67 34.32
N CYS A 329 -42.50 9.48 35.53
CA CYS A 329 -41.88 8.62 36.53
C CYS A 329 -42.41 7.19 36.43
N VAL A 330 -41.49 6.23 36.34
CA VAL A 330 -41.78 4.80 36.45
C VAL A 330 -41.48 4.35 37.87
N CYS A 331 -42.53 3.99 38.59
CA CYS A 331 -42.46 3.71 40.04
C CYS A 331 -41.73 2.41 40.35
N GLN A 332 -41.02 2.39 41.47
CA GLN A 332 -40.48 1.14 42.01
C GLN A 332 -41.59 0.33 42.67
N THR A 333 -41.39 -0.98 42.78
CA THR A 333 -42.35 -1.88 43.46
C THR A 333 -42.56 -1.44 44.92
N GLY A 334 -43.82 -1.23 45.32
CA GLY A 334 -44.18 -0.66 46.63
C GLY A 334 -44.37 0.86 46.65
N THR A 335 -44.25 1.52 45.50
CA THR A 335 -44.53 2.95 45.34
C THR A 335 -45.53 3.18 44.22
N PHE A 336 -46.40 4.17 44.39
CA PHE A 336 -47.45 4.51 43.43
C PHE A 336 -47.83 6.00 43.58
N GLY A 337 -48.86 6.46 42.87
CA GLY A 337 -49.16 7.88 42.74
C GLY A 337 -48.62 8.46 41.44
N THR A 338 -49.02 9.70 41.15
CA THR A 338 -48.77 10.33 39.85
C THR A 338 -47.28 10.44 39.51
N ASN A 339 -46.45 10.69 40.52
CA ASN A 339 -45.00 10.82 40.48
C ASN A 339 -44.31 9.79 41.38
N CYS A 340 -45.00 8.71 41.77
CA CYS A 340 -44.49 7.68 42.68
C CYS A 340 -44.23 8.17 44.12
N GLU A 341 -45.00 9.16 44.55
CA GLU A 341 -44.92 9.81 45.86
C GLU A 341 -45.46 8.93 47.00
N ASN A 342 -46.48 8.12 46.72
CA ASN A 342 -47.15 7.30 47.72
C ASN A 342 -46.36 6.01 47.97
N ARG A 343 -46.20 5.67 49.23
CA ARG A 343 -45.48 4.47 49.69
C ARG A 343 -46.47 3.46 50.26
N ALA A 344 -46.32 2.20 49.89
CA ALA A 344 -47.01 1.12 50.56
C ALA A 344 -46.50 1.01 52.02
N PRO A 345 -47.32 0.54 52.98
CA PRO A 345 -46.93 0.46 54.40
C PRO A 345 -45.68 -0.39 54.67
N ASP A 346 -45.39 -1.35 53.79
CA ASP A 346 -44.23 -2.25 53.87
C ASP A 346 -42.99 -1.70 53.13
N PHE A 347 -43.08 -0.52 52.51
CA PHE A 347 -41.96 0.12 51.85
C PHE A 347 -41.13 0.96 52.83
N THR A 348 -39.95 0.47 53.18
CA THR A 348 -39.08 1.06 54.22
C THR A 348 -37.80 1.71 53.68
N SER A 349 -37.52 1.60 52.38
CA SER A 349 -36.28 2.12 51.80
C SER A 349 -36.30 3.66 51.73
N GLU A 350 -35.24 4.28 52.23
CA GLU A 350 -34.99 5.72 52.11
C GLU A 350 -33.72 6.03 51.30
N GLU A 351 -33.15 5.01 50.67
CA GLU A 351 -31.96 5.14 49.84
C GLU A 351 -32.26 6.02 48.62
N VAL A 352 -31.31 6.88 48.23
CA VAL A 352 -31.41 7.64 46.98
C VAL A 352 -30.26 7.22 46.08
N ASP A 353 -30.59 6.58 44.96
CA ASP A 353 -29.60 6.17 43.97
C ASP A 353 -29.13 7.37 43.15
N GLY A 354 -27.83 7.46 42.91
CA GLY A 354 -27.20 8.52 42.14
C GLY A 354 -27.45 8.36 40.64
N TYR A 355 -27.80 9.46 39.97
CA TYR A 355 -27.90 9.52 38.51
C TYR A 355 -27.13 10.72 37.93
N TRP A 356 -26.66 10.53 36.70
CA TRP A 356 -25.86 11.52 36.00
C TRP A 356 -26.68 12.75 35.58
N SER A 357 -26.12 13.93 35.79
CA SER A 357 -26.52 15.13 35.05
C SER A 357 -26.31 14.94 33.56
N CYS A 358 -26.98 15.79 32.77
CA CYS A 358 -26.61 15.89 31.36
C CYS A 358 -25.13 16.26 31.20
N TRP A 359 -24.57 15.80 30.09
CA TRP A 359 -23.23 16.19 29.68
C TRP A 359 -23.17 17.70 29.50
N GLY A 360 -22.10 18.31 30.02
CA GLY A 360 -21.77 19.69 29.70
C GLY A 360 -21.39 19.85 28.22
N PRO A 361 -21.35 21.09 27.72
CA PRO A 361 -20.93 21.36 26.35
C PRO A 361 -19.49 20.88 26.14
N TRP A 362 -19.20 20.41 24.92
CA TRP A 362 -17.82 20.11 24.52
C TRP A 362 -16.95 21.36 24.64
N SER A 363 -15.75 21.19 25.22
CA SER A 363 -14.73 22.24 25.20
C SER A 363 -14.27 22.54 23.77
N ARG A 364 -13.66 23.71 23.58
CA ARG A 364 -12.99 24.05 22.32
C ARG A 364 -11.89 23.02 22.05
N CYS A 365 -11.62 22.74 20.77
CA CYS A 365 -10.57 21.81 20.39
C CYS A 365 -9.21 22.34 20.91
N GLY A 366 -8.57 21.59 21.80
CA GLY A 366 -7.29 21.98 22.41
C GLY A 366 -6.11 21.77 21.48
N GLY A 367 -4.92 22.23 21.89
CA GLY A 367 -3.68 22.12 21.10
C GLY A 367 -3.25 20.67 20.79
N SER A 368 -3.73 19.70 21.57
CA SER A 368 -3.52 18.27 21.33
C SER A 368 -4.53 17.63 20.36
N MET A 369 -5.35 18.43 19.66
CA MET A 369 -6.44 17.97 18.79
C MET A 369 -7.43 17.05 19.52
N ARG A 370 -7.64 17.35 20.81
CA ARG A 370 -8.62 16.69 21.67
C ARG A 370 -9.54 17.72 22.28
N ARG A 371 -10.81 17.32 22.43
CA ARG A 371 -11.81 18.04 23.20
C ARG A 371 -12.37 17.12 24.27
N HIS A 372 -12.88 17.73 25.32
CA HIS A 372 -13.43 17.00 26.46
C HIS A 372 -14.76 17.61 26.90
N ARG A 373 -15.58 16.80 27.55
CA ARG A 373 -16.78 17.23 28.26
C ARG A 373 -16.90 16.46 29.57
N THR A 374 -17.66 17.02 30.50
CA THR A 374 -17.82 16.47 31.85
C THR A 374 -19.30 16.44 32.24
N ARG A 375 -19.65 15.53 33.14
CA ARG A 375 -20.96 15.42 33.79
C ARG A 375 -20.76 15.15 35.28
N ARG A 376 -21.80 15.35 36.09
CA ARG A 376 -21.73 15.18 37.55
C ARG A 376 -22.77 14.16 38.01
N CYS A 377 -22.48 13.44 39.08
CA CYS A 377 -23.40 12.47 39.69
C CYS A 377 -24.28 13.19 40.72
N ASP A 378 -25.17 14.07 40.23
CA ASP A 378 -25.95 15.00 41.06
C ASP A 378 -27.42 15.14 40.62
N ASN A 379 -27.92 14.28 39.73
CA ASN A 379 -29.32 14.34 39.25
C ASN A 379 -30.09 13.02 39.44
N PRO A 380 -30.27 12.52 40.68
CA PRO A 380 -29.90 13.12 41.96
C PRO A 380 -28.53 12.64 42.46
N PRO A 381 -27.94 13.26 43.50
CA PRO A 381 -26.76 12.71 44.16
C PRO A 381 -27.13 11.49 45.02
N PRO A 382 -26.23 10.50 45.16
CA PRO A 382 -26.50 9.33 45.99
C PRO A 382 -26.58 9.71 47.48
N LEU A 383 -27.62 9.26 48.18
CA LEU A 383 -27.84 9.54 49.62
C LEU A 383 -28.22 8.27 50.38
N LYS A 384 -27.96 8.28 51.70
CA LYS A 384 -28.37 7.23 52.66
C LYS A 384 -28.00 5.80 52.24
N GLY A 385 -26.85 5.64 51.57
CA GLY A 385 -26.37 4.32 51.12
C GLY A 385 -26.83 3.90 49.72
N GLY A 386 -27.52 4.78 48.97
CA GLY A 386 -27.88 4.52 47.57
C GLY A 386 -26.68 4.37 46.64
N GLN A 387 -26.89 3.74 45.49
CA GLN A 387 -25.84 3.38 44.54
C GLN A 387 -25.22 4.63 43.89
N ALA A 388 -23.90 4.63 43.71
CA ALA A 388 -23.22 5.67 42.93
C ALA A 388 -23.50 5.53 41.43
N CYS A 389 -23.36 6.64 40.69
CA CYS A 389 -23.54 6.62 39.24
C CYS A 389 -22.50 5.75 38.54
N ASP A 390 -22.94 4.93 37.60
CA ASP A 390 -22.07 4.04 36.82
C ASP A 390 -21.54 4.70 35.54
N GLY A 391 -20.26 4.50 35.22
CA GLY A 391 -19.57 5.06 34.07
C GLY A 391 -18.71 6.32 34.34
N PRO A 392 -18.09 6.91 33.30
CA PRO A 392 -17.14 8.00 33.48
C PRO A 392 -17.83 9.36 33.68
N ASP A 393 -17.22 10.23 34.48
CA ASP A 393 -17.59 11.63 34.71
C ASP A 393 -16.98 12.58 33.67
N ARG A 394 -15.87 12.18 33.04
CA ARG A 394 -15.17 12.92 31.97
C ARG A 394 -15.05 12.07 30.71
N LEU A 395 -15.36 12.68 29.57
CA LEU A 395 -15.17 12.07 28.25
C LEU A 395 -14.23 12.92 27.41
N GLU A 396 -13.30 12.27 26.71
CA GLU A 396 -12.38 12.89 25.76
C GLU A 396 -12.52 12.25 24.37
N GLU A 397 -12.44 13.07 23.33
CA GLU A 397 -12.44 12.62 21.94
C GLU A 397 -11.52 13.47 21.07
N SER A 398 -11.10 12.90 19.93
CA SER A 398 -10.36 13.63 18.92
C SER A 398 -11.26 14.68 18.26
N CYS A 399 -10.67 15.82 17.92
CA CYS A 399 -11.32 16.89 17.20
C CYS A 399 -10.40 17.43 16.10
N HIS A 400 -11.00 18.12 15.14
CA HIS A 400 -10.29 18.72 14.02
C HIS A 400 -10.68 20.20 13.95
N VAL A 401 -9.69 21.07 13.75
CA VAL A 401 -9.90 22.49 13.46
C VAL A 401 -9.81 22.66 11.95
N SER A 402 -10.80 23.30 11.33
CA SER A 402 -10.69 23.65 9.91
C SER A 402 -9.69 24.79 9.76
N LEU A 403 -8.68 24.58 8.92
CA LEU A 403 -7.73 25.64 8.54
C LEU A 403 -8.11 26.32 7.21
N PHE A 404 -9.06 25.74 6.47
CA PHE A 404 -9.48 26.24 5.16
C PHE A 404 -10.82 26.99 5.26
N GLU A 405 -10.91 28.09 4.52
CA GLU A 405 -12.05 29.03 4.50
C GLU A 405 -13.30 28.42 3.83
N LYS A 406 -13.11 27.48 2.89
CA LYS A 406 -14.17 26.64 2.32
C LYS A 406 -13.90 25.18 2.69
N GLN A 407 -14.82 24.59 3.43
CA GLN A 407 -14.69 23.23 3.98
C GLN A 407 -15.49 22.19 3.20
N ASP A 408 -16.09 22.59 2.08
CA ASP A 408 -17.11 21.82 1.38
C ASP A 408 -16.47 20.79 0.45
N SER A 409 -15.80 19.79 1.02
CA SER A 409 -15.37 18.62 0.26
C SER A 409 -16.56 17.68 0.06
N CYS A 410 -16.88 17.41 -1.21
CA CYS A 410 -17.79 16.35 -1.61
C CYS A 410 -16.97 15.07 -1.80
N ASP A 411 -16.81 14.31 -0.71
CA ASP A 411 -16.04 13.07 -0.72
C ASP A 411 -16.98 11.88 -0.96
N ASN A 412 -16.69 11.08 -1.98
CA ASN A 412 -17.37 9.84 -2.34
C ASN A 412 -16.60 8.63 -1.81
N ASP A 413 -17.24 7.46 -1.79
CA ASP A 413 -16.59 6.22 -1.34
C ASP A 413 -15.41 5.82 -2.23
N ASP A 414 -15.48 6.13 -3.54
CA ASP A 414 -14.47 5.78 -4.53
C ASP A 414 -13.29 6.76 -4.58
N ASP A 415 -13.42 7.96 -4.00
CA ASP A 415 -12.37 9.00 -4.01
C ASP A 415 -11.12 8.57 -3.21
N PHE A 416 -11.27 7.54 -2.36
CA PHE A 416 -10.18 6.96 -1.56
C PHE A 416 -9.65 5.64 -2.12
N THR A 417 -10.15 5.19 -3.28
CA THR A 417 -9.63 3.97 -3.93
C THR A 417 -8.30 4.28 -4.62
N ILE A 418 -7.20 3.85 -4.00
CA ILE A 418 -5.84 3.91 -4.57
C ILE A 418 -5.71 2.79 -5.62
N GLY A 419 -6.51 2.84 -6.68
CA GLY A 419 -6.71 1.71 -7.60
C GLY A 419 -6.06 1.84 -8.97
N TRP A 420 -5.93 3.04 -9.52
CA TRP A 420 -5.62 3.20 -10.95
C TRP A 420 -4.14 3.49 -11.20
N ARG A 421 -3.26 2.63 -10.66
CA ARG A 421 -1.81 2.67 -10.98
C ARG A 421 -1.48 1.86 -12.22
N ASP A 422 -2.13 0.71 -12.38
CA ASP A 422 -1.84 -0.27 -13.43
C ASP A 422 -3.00 -0.45 -14.44
N GLU A 423 -4.14 0.22 -14.21
CA GLU A 423 -5.33 0.16 -15.06
C GLU A 423 -5.93 1.56 -15.27
N LEU A 424 -6.59 1.76 -16.42
CA LEU A 424 -7.31 3.01 -16.72
C LEU A 424 -8.64 3.03 -15.94
N PRO A 425 -9.04 4.18 -15.37
CA PRO A 425 -10.35 4.32 -14.75
C PRO A 425 -11.49 3.96 -15.72
N PRO A 426 -12.63 3.44 -15.22
CA PRO A 426 -13.74 3.00 -16.06
C PRO A 426 -14.29 4.16 -16.90
N GLY A 427 -14.39 3.97 -18.22
CA GLY A 427 -14.87 4.99 -19.15
C GLY A 427 -13.81 5.95 -19.68
N VAL A 428 -12.56 5.88 -19.20
CA VAL A 428 -11.44 6.66 -19.74
C VAL A 428 -10.75 5.88 -20.86
N GLN A 429 -10.63 6.49 -22.03
CA GLN A 429 -9.90 5.94 -23.18
C GLN A 429 -8.59 6.71 -23.36
N GLY A 430 -7.47 5.98 -23.51
CA GLY A 430 -6.16 6.60 -23.61
C GLY A 430 -5.02 5.60 -23.39
N CYS A 431 -3.85 6.10 -23.00
CA CYS A 431 -2.67 5.31 -22.67
C CYS A 431 -2.36 5.41 -21.17
N LEU A 432 -1.91 4.30 -20.59
CA LEU A 432 -1.33 4.30 -19.24
C LEU A 432 -0.02 5.09 -19.21
N ARG A 433 0.44 5.45 -18.02
CA ARG A 433 1.74 6.12 -17.83
C ARG A 433 2.86 5.34 -18.55
N PRO A 434 3.63 5.99 -19.46
CA PRO A 434 4.70 5.32 -20.18
C PRO A 434 5.84 4.92 -19.25
N GLN A 435 6.60 3.90 -19.63
CA GLN A 435 7.83 3.56 -18.92
C GLN A 435 8.88 4.67 -19.13
N ARG A 436 9.49 5.13 -18.03
CA ARG A 436 10.59 6.10 -18.10
C ARG A 436 11.81 5.52 -18.82
N LEU A 437 12.50 6.33 -19.61
CA LEU A 437 13.81 5.95 -20.14
C LEU A 437 14.84 5.84 -19.02
N ALA A 438 15.88 5.02 -19.22
CA ALA A 438 16.99 4.92 -18.28
C ALA A 438 17.64 6.31 -18.07
N ASN A 439 17.99 6.61 -16.82
CA ASN A 439 18.56 7.89 -16.41
C ASN A 439 17.70 9.13 -16.75
N SER A 440 16.37 8.96 -16.82
CA SER A 440 15.39 10.03 -17.05
C SER A 440 14.19 9.96 -16.10
N PHE A 441 13.42 11.04 -16.07
CA PHE A 441 12.09 11.13 -15.47
C PHE A 441 11.07 11.70 -16.46
N LEU A 442 9.78 11.44 -16.21
CA LEU A 442 8.65 11.95 -16.97
C LEU A 442 8.27 13.34 -16.45
N ARG A 443 8.07 14.32 -17.34
CA ARG A 443 7.77 15.71 -16.95
C ARG A 443 6.37 15.90 -16.37
N LYS A 444 5.33 15.38 -17.03
CA LYS A 444 3.94 15.49 -16.54
C LYS A 444 3.61 14.35 -15.59
N ALA A 445 4.18 13.16 -15.84
CA ALA A 445 4.02 11.96 -15.01
C ALA A 445 2.56 11.66 -14.61
N LYS A 446 1.60 11.94 -15.49
CA LYS A 446 0.19 11.63 -15.27
C LYS A 446 -0.02 10.11 -15.13
N PRO A 447 -1.06 9.67 -14.40
CA PRO A 447 -1.41 8.25 -14.33
C PRO A 447 -1.87 7.71 -15.69
N TYR A 448 -2.56 8.53 -16.49
CA TYR A 448 -3.01 8.22 -17.84
C TYR A 448 -3.02 9.47 -18.73
N TYR A 449 -3.06 9.25 -20.04
CA TYR A 449 -2.95 10.29 -21.08
C TYR A 449 -4.02 10.07 -22.15
N ASN A 450 -4.58 11.16 -22.67
CA ASN A 450 -5.56 11.08 -23.76
C ASN A 450 -4.89 10.72 -25.09
N PHE A 451 -5.65 10.20 -26.06
CA PHE A 451 -5.13 9.96 -27.40
C PHE A 451 -4.60 11.24 -28.05
N GLY A 452 -3.41 11.16 -28.64
CA GLY A 452 -2.69 12.30 -29.21
C GLY A 452 -1.93 13.15 -28.20
N GLU A 453 -2.11 12.93 -26.90
CA GLU A 453 -1.34 13.62 -25.86
C GLU A 453 0.11 13.13 -25.84
N ASP A 454 1.03 14.06 -25.65
CA ASP A 454 2.47 13.83 -25.63
C ASP A 454 3.04 13.80 -24.20
N GLU A 455 4.12 13.06 -24.00
CA GLU A 455 4.90 13.07 -22.77
C GLU A 455 6.38 13.31 -23.08
N GLU A 456 7.02 14.10 -22.24
CA GLU A 456 8.42 14.51 -22.39
C GLU A 456 9.31 13.78 -21.38
N PHE A 457 10.40 13.19 -21.88
CA PHE A 457 11.48 12.65 -21.05
C PHE A 457 12.52 13.73 -20.74
N GLN A 458 12.87 13.87 -19.46
CA GLN A 458 13.97 14.73 -19.01
C GLN A 458 15.06 13.90 -18.34
N CYS A 459 16.32 14.13 -18.73
CA CYS A 459 17.46 13.41 -18.17
C CYS A 459 17.76 13.88 -16.74
N PHE A 460 18.27 12.97 -15.90
CA PHE A 460 18.77 13.34 -14.59
C PHE A 460 20.00 14.25 -14.68
N THR A 461 20.26 14.98 -13.61
CA THR A 461 21.46 15.83 -13.49
C THR A 461 22.73 15.03 -13.80
N GLY A 462 23.56 15.53 -14.72
CA GLY A 462 24.79 14.86 -15.18
C GLY A 462 24.62 14.01 -16.44
N PHE A 463 23.38 13.84 -16.93
CA PHE A 463 23.06 13.20 -18.20
C PHE A 463 22.52 14.22 -19.20
N GLU A 464 22.94 14.10 -20.47
CA GLU A 464 22.46 14.91 -21.58
C GLU A 464 21.56 14.07 -22.48
N LEU A 465 20.53 14.71 -23.03
CA LEU A 465 19.61 14.09 -23.97
C LEU A 465 20.23 14.04 -25.36
N GLU A 466 20.17 12.86 -25.97
CA GLU A 466 20.50 12.64 -27.36
C GLU A 466 19.29 12.07 -28.10
N GLY A 467 18.85 12.74 -29.17
CA GLY A 467 17.66 12.37 -29.94
C GLY A 467 16.41 13.13 -29.48
N PHE A 468 15.23 12.56 -29.76
CA PHE A 468 13.95 13.24 -29.57
C PHE A 468 13.30 12.87 -28.23
N GLN A 469 12.96 13.88 -27.41
CA GLN A 469 12.44 13.72 -26.04
C GLN A 469 10.95 13.41 -25.89
N PHE A 470 10.15 13.49 -26.96
CA PHE A 470 8.70 13.31 -26.86
C PHE A 470 8.24 11.95 -27.34
N ILE A 471 7.22 11.42 -26.66
CA ILE A 471 6.41 10.28 -27.11
C ILE A 471 4.94 10.68 -27.09
N SER A 472 4.13 10.11 -27.99
CA SER A 472 2.71 10.39 -28.11
C SER A 472 1.87 9.14 -27.89
N CYS A 473 0.73 9.31 -27.21
CA CYS A 473 -0.25 8.26 -27.00
C CYS A 473 -1.03 8.00 -28.30
N ARG A 474 -0.99 6.77 -28.80
CA ARG A 474 -1.65 6.36 -30.04
C ARG A 474 -3.10 5.90 -29.78
N PRO A 475 -3.98 5.96 -30.80
CA PRO A 475 -5.36 5.48 -30.68
C PRO A 475 -5.52 3.99 -30.31
N ASP A 476 -4.46 3.20 -30.44
CA ASP A 476 -4.41 1.78 -30.06
C ASP A 476 -4.06 1.57 -28.57
N GLY A 477 -3.91 2.65 -27.79
CA GLY A 477 -3.54 2.60 -26.37
C GLY A 477 -2.05 2.41 -26.11
N THR A 478 -1.20 2.42 -27.15
CA THR A 478 0.25 2.27 -27.03
C THR A 478 1.00 3.59 -27.18
N TRP A 479 2.24 3.63 -26.72
CA TRP A 479 3.11 4.79 -26.88
C TRP A 479 3.96 4.67 -28.16
N THR A 480 4.20 5.79 -28.84
CA THR A 480 5.23 5.85 -29.88
C THR A 480 6.59 5.46 -29.32
N GLN A 481 7.39 4.73 -30.12
CA GLN A 481 8.73 4.32 -29.70
C GLN A 481 9.62 5.54 -29.39
N PRO A 482 10.27 5.58 -28.21
CA PRO A 482 11.15 6.69 -27.84
C PRO A 482 12.39 6.70 -28.73
N ARG A 483 12.69 7.87 -29.29
CA ARG A 483 13.87 8.10 -30.15
C ARG A 483 15.00 8.85 -29.43
N GLY A 484 14.80 9.22 -28.17
CA GLY A 484 15.79 9.87 -27.31
C GLY A 484 16.45 8.89 -26.34
N ARG A 485 17.68 9.18 -25.91
CA ARG A 485 18.42 8.48 -24.86
C ARG A 485 19.17 9.48 -23.98
N CYS A 486 19.29 9.19 -22.69
CA CYS A 486 20.07 10.00 -21.76
C CYS A 486 21.46 9.39 -21.58
N HIS A 487 22.49 10.04 -22.13
CA HIS A 487 23.89 9.61 -21.98
C HIS A 487 24.62 10.51 -20.98
N ARG A 488 25.62 9.97 -20.28
CA ARG A 488 26.45 10.75 -19.36
C ARG A 488 27.62 11.36 -20.12
N ARG A 489 27.95 12.63 -19.92
CA ARG A 489 29.13 13.28 -20.54
C ARG A 489 30.36 13.38 -19.63
N LEU A 490 30.46 12.49 -18.66
CA LEU A 490 31.50 12.50 -17.62
C LEU A 490 32.24 11.16 -17.59
N CYS A 491 33.58 11.20 -17.57
CA CYS A 491 34.42 10.03 -17.30
C CYS A 491 34.34 9.66 -15.81
N VAL A 492 34.29 8.35 -15.52
CA VAL A 492 34.47 7.81 -14.15
C VAL A 492 35.97 7.85 -13.82
N PRO A 493 36.38 8.12 -12.55
CA PRO A 493 37.76 7.89 -12.11
C PRO A 493 38.25 6.50 -12.53
N PRO A 494 39.48 6.37 -13.07
CA PRO A 494 40.03 5.07 -13.44
C PRO A 494 40.33 4.24 -12.20
N GLU A 495 40.26 2.92 -12.33
CA GLU A 495 40.70 1.99 -11.28
C GLU A 495 42.22 2.08 -11.13
N ILE A 496 42.69 2.34 -9.90
CA ILE A 496 44.10 2.46 -9.54
C ILE A 496 44.39 1.59 -8.30
N PRO A 497 45.64 1.11 -8.13
CA PRO A 497 46.07 0.42 -6.91
C PRO A 497 45.92 1.28 -5.64
N ASP A 498 45.69 0.65 -4.48
CA ASP A 498 45.47 1.33 -3.19
C ASP A 498 46.66 2.18 -2.69
N ASP A 499 47.87 1.91 -3.18
CA ASP A 499 49.11 2.64 -2.88
C ASP A 499 49.27 3.94 -3.69
N MET A 500 48.30 4.24 -4.57
CA MET A 500 48.29 5.43 -5.42
C MET A 500 47.08 6.33 -5.15
N THR A 501 47.18 7.59 -5.57
CA THR A 501 46.09 8.57 -5.57
C THR A 501 45.99 9.32 -6.89
N LEU A 502 44.78 9.71 -7.28
CA LEU A 502 44.53 10.57 -8.44
C LEU A 502 44.71 12.04 -8.08
N PHE A 503 45.35 12.80 -8.95
CA PHE A 503 45.52 14.25 -8.80
C PHE A 503 45.04 15.00 -10.06
N PRO A 504 44.02 15.89 -9.98
CA PRO A 504 43.19 16.19 -8.82
C PRO A 504 42.17 15.08 -8.52
N THR A 505 41.92 14.77 -7.25
CA THR A 505 40.92 13.77 -6.85
C THR A 505 39.50 14.31 -7.01
N LYS A 506 38.71 13.74 -7.92
CA LYS A 506 37.29 14.05 -8.12
C LYS A 506 36.46 12.77 -8.32
N ASP A 507 35.17 12.85 -7.99
CA ASP A 507 34.20 11.76 -8.21
C ASP A 507 33.83 11.58 -9.70
N SER A 508 34.08 12.60 -10.54
CA SER A 508 33.87 12.54 -11.99
C SER A 508 34.68 13.62 -12.72
N TYR A 509 35.00 13.37 -14.00
CA TYR A 509 35.83 14.26 -14.83
C TYR A 509 35.11 14.62 -16.13
N ARG A 510 35.19 15.90 -16.53
CA ARG A 510 34.63 16.39 -17.80
C ARG A 510 35.54 16.02 -18.97
N VAL A 511 34.96 15.86 -20.16
CA VAL A 511 35.73 15.68 -21.40
C VAL A 511 36.74 16.81 -21.56
N GLY A 512 38.01 16.44 -21.70
CA GLY A 512 39.14 17.35 -21.79
C GLY A 512 39.91 17.58 -20.49
N GLU A 513 39.36 17.24 -19.33
CA GLU A 513 40.09 17.26 -18.04
C GLU A 513 41.10 16.11 -17.97
N SER A 514 42.22 16.36 -17.29
CA SER A 514 43.31 15.40 -17.15
C SER A 514 43.56 15.05 -15.68
N VAL A 515 43.96 13.80 -15.44
CA VAL A 515 44.38 13.29 -14.13
C VAL A 515 45.81 12.80 -14.19
N GLY A 516 46.60 13.16 -13.18
CA GLY A 516 47.87 12.54 -12.88
C GLY A 516 47.71 11.45 -11.82
N LEU A 517 48.67 10.54 -11.77
CA LEU A 517 48.83 9.59 -10.67
C LEU A 517 49.85 10.15 -9.67
N ASN A 518 49.67 9.86 -8.40
CA ASN A 518 50.63 10.14 -7.35
C ASN A 518 50.78 8.92 -6.44
N CYS A 519 51.95 8.76 -5.83
CA CYS A 519 52.20 7.69 -4.86
C CYS A 519 51.91 8.19 -3.45
N ASN A 520 51.35 7.33 -2.60
CA ASN A 520 51.01 7.70 -1.22
C ASN A 520 52.26 7.80 -0.34
N GLU A 521 53.31 7.01 -0.62
CA GLU A 521 54.58 7.09 0.10
C GLU A 521 55.46 8.24 -0.41
N PRO A 522 56.01 9.08 0.49
CA PRO A 522 56.87 10.19 0.12
C PRO A 522 58.21 9.70 -0.47
N GLY A 523 58.56 10.21 -1.65
CA GLY A 523 59.82 9.89 -2.34
C GLY A 523 59.70 8.84 -3.44
N LEU A 524 58.54 8.18 -3.59
CA LEU A 524 58.23 7.30 -4.71
C LEU A 524 57.56 8.08 -5.86
N MET A 525 57.81 7.66 -7.10
CA MET A 525 57.16 8.23 -8.29
C MET A 525 56.40 7.16 -9.07
N PRO A 526 55.24 7.50 -9.66
CA PRO A 526 54.43 6.54 -10.41
C PRO A 526 55.10 6.19 -11.75
N LEU A 527 55.04 4.91 -12.13
CA LEU A 527 55.52 4.41 -13.42
C LEU A 527 54.37 3.77 -14.20
N PRO A 528 54.11 4.18 -15.46
CA PRO A 528 54.74 5.30 -16.19
C PRO A 528 54.28 6.67 -15.66
N ARG A 529 55.16 7.67 -15.77
CA ARG A 529 54.80 9.06 -15.49
C ARG A 529 54.00 9.63 -16.65
N GLY A 530 52.82 10.16 -16.37
CA GLY A 530 51.97 10.75 -17.39
C GLY A 530 50.70 11.37 -16.81
N MET A 531 50.04 12.14 -17.66
CA MET A 531 48.68 12.62 -17.43
C MET A 531 47.73 11.89 -18.38
N TYR A 532 46.60 11.48 -17.86
CA TYR A 532 45.54 10.78 -18.59
C TYR A 532 44.39 11.74 -18.81
N ARG A 533 43.98 11.96 -20.07
CA ARG A 533 42.91 12.90 -20.41
C ARG A 533 41.60 12.17 -20.63
N CYS A 534 40.49 12.69 -20.11
CA CYS A 534 39.16 12.20 -20.42
C CYS A 534 38.83 12.55 -21.89
N GLY A 535 38.84 11.53 -22.76
CA GLY A 535 38.60 11.65 -24.19
C GLY A 535 37.14 11.89 -24.55
N ALA A 536 36.87 12.28 -25.80
CA ALA A 536 35.51 12.52 -26.29
C ALA A 536 34.63 11.26 -26.29
N LYS A 537 35.25 10.07 -26.30
CA LYS A 537 34.58 8.77 -26.19
C LYS A 537 34.32 8.34 -24.73
N LEU A 538 34.55 9.23 -23.76
CA LEU A 538 34.43 8.97 -22.32
C LEU A 538 35.41 7.91 -21.79
N THR A 539 36.54 7.75 -22.48
CA THR A 539 37.64 6.85 -22.12
C THR A 539 38.89 7.65 -21.81
N TRP A 540 39.76 7.13 -20.94
CA TRP A 540 41.04 7.74 -20.64
C TRP A 540 42.01 7.57 -21.82
N GLU A 541 42.62 8.68 -22.24
CA GLU A 541 43.54 8.76 -23.36
C GLU A 541 44.90 9.31 -22.88
N PRO A 542 45.99 8.53 -22.96
CA PRO A 542 46.04 7.10 -23.34
C PRO A 542 45.32 6.19 -22.32
N PRO A 543 44.94 4.95 -22.66
CA PRO A 543 44.40 4.01 -21.68
C PRO A 543 45.46 3.68 -20.62
N LEU A 544 45.04 3.53 -19.36
CA LEU A 544 45.96 3.21 -18.27
C LEU A 544 46.53 1.79 -18.48
N PRO A 545 47.86 1.61 -18.42
CA PRO A 545 48.49 0.30 -18.56
C PRO A 545 48.25 -0.55 -17.31
N ALA A 546 48.15 -1.88 -17.45
CA ALA A 546 47.89 -2.80 -16.33
C ALA A 546 49.04 -2.90 -15.29
N GLY A 547 50.21 -2.33 -15.58
CA GLY A 547 51.42 -2.42 -14.74
C GLY A 547 51.71 -1.17 -13.91
N LEU A 548 50.68 -0.49 -13.39
CA LEU A 548 50.84 0.68 -12.52
C LEU A 548 51.59 0.29 -11.23
N ARG A 549 52.73 0.92 -10.97
CA ARG A 549 53.48 0.74 -9.71
C ARG A 549 54.23 2.01 -9.31
N CYS A 550 54.47 2.16 -8.02
CA CYS A 550 55.33 3.21 -7.46
C CYS A 550 56.78 2.73 -7.40
N THR A 551 57.72 3.51 -7.93
CA THR A 551 59.16 3.15 -7.96
C THR A 551 60.04 4.29 -7.45
N ASN A 552 61.19 3.96 -6.87
CA ASN A 552 62.27 4.88 -6.49
C ASN A 552 63.41 4.95 -7.52
N GLU A 553 63.31 4.20 -8.63
CA GLU A 553 64.32 4.15 -9.67
C GLU A 553 64.33 5.44 -10.51
N ASN A 554 65.47 6.12 -10.55
CA ASN A 554 65.72 7.20 -11.49
C ASN A 554 66.06 6.62 -12.88
N PRO A 555 65.44 7.08 -13.97
CA PRO A 555 65.78 6.62 -15.31
C PRO A 555 67.26 6.90 -15.63
N PHE A 556 67.94 5.94 -16.27
CA PHE A 556 69.32 6.06 -16.73
C PHE A 556 69.50 7.28 -17.64
N VAL A 557 70.28 8.26 -17.18
CA VAL A 557 70.71 9.43 -17.96
C VAL A 557 72.15 9.17 -18.41
N PRO A 558 72.45 9.16 -19.73
CA PRO A 558 73.82 8.96 -20.22
C PRO A 558 74.78 10.01 -19.67
N ASP A 559 75.91 9.57 -19.14
CA ASP A 559 76.95 10.46 -18.63
C ASP A 559 77.70 11.12 -19.82
N SER A 560 77.68 12.45 -19.87
CA SER A 560 78.06 13.26 -21.04
C SER A 560 79.53 13.16 -21.50
N GLN A 561 80.37 12.40 -20.80
CA GLN A 561 81.81 12.27 -21.05
C GLN A 561 82.22 11.02 -21.85
N CYS A 562 81.35 10.00 -21.96
CA CYS A 562 81.62 8.79 -22.74
C CYS A 562 80.58 8.57 -23.84
N GLY A 563 80.96 7.86 -24.91
CA GLY A 563 80.06 7.54 -26.02
C GLY A 563 78.92 6.60 -25.60
N LEU A 564 77.85 6.54 -26.40
CA LEU A 564 76.72 5.64 -26.17
C LEU A 564 77.19 4.18 -26.09
N GLY A 565 76.82 3.46 -25.02
CA GLY A 565 77.24 2.07 -24.78
C GLY A 565 78.57 1.90 -24.04
N GLN A 566 79.20 3.01 -23.64
CA GLN A 566 80.40 3.04 -22.80
C GLN A 566 80.08 3.58 -21.41
N ARG A 567 80.83 3.12 -20.41
CA ARG A 567 80.82 3.67 -19.06
C ARG A 567 82.23 4.08 -18.65
N LEU A 568 82.32 5.09 -17.80
CA LEU A 568 83.58 5.54 -17.25
C LEU A 568 84.07 4.52 -16.21
N GLN A 569 85.25 3.93 -16.43
CA GLN A 569 85.90 3.05 -15.46
C GLN A 569 87.28 3.62 -15.13
N GLY A 570 87.34 4.45 -14.09
CA GLY A 570 88.49 5.30 -13.77
C GLY A 570 88.52 6.54 -14.67
N SER A 571 89.57 6.68 -15.49
CA SER A 571 89.74 7.79 -16.46
C SER A 571 89.62 7.37 -17.93
N ARG A 572 89.17 6.13 -18.19
CA ARG A 572 88.97 5.58 -19.54
C ARG A 572 87.53 5.13 -19.73
N CYS A 573 86.98 5.41 -20.91
CA CYS A 573 85.68 4.87 -21.31
C CYS A 573 85.85 3.41 -21.73
N VAL A 574 85.11 2.50 -21.08
CA VAL A 574 85.10 1.06 -21.36
C VAL A 574 83.69 0.66 -21.76
N CYS A 575 83.54 -0.25 -22.72
CA CYS A 575 82.23 -0.77 -23.11
C CYS A 575 81.50 -1.39 -21.92
N VAL A 576 80.20 -1.11 -21.82
CA VAL A 576 79.33 -1.71 -20.81
C VAL A 576 79.27 -3.23 -21.03
N GLN A 577 79.30 -4.01 -19.95
CA GLN A 577 79.17 -5.48 -20.03
C GLN A 577 77.73 -5.86 -20.39
N ARG A 578 77.56 -6.87 -21.25
CA ARG A 578 76.25 -7.24 -21.83
C ARG A 578 75.24 -7.63 -20.75
N GLU A 579 75.70 -8.31 -19.71
CA GLU A 579 74.88 -8.79 -18.60
C GLU A 579 74.30 -7.63 -17.77
N SER A 580 74.99 -6.49 -17.75
CA SER A 580 74.53 -5.30 -17.03
C SER A 580 73.32 -4.62 -17.68
N CYS A 581 72.98 -4.97 -18.92
CA CYS A 581 71.83 -4.43 -19.65
C CYS A 581 70.61 -5.36 -19.66
N LEU A 582 70.67 -6.52 -18.99
CA LEU A 582 69.59 -7.54 -18.97
C LEU A 582 68.34 -7.10 -18.21
N SER A 583 68.45 -6.15 -17.28
CA SER A 583 67.31 -5.62 -16.51
C SER A 583 66.47 -4.58 -17.27
N GLU A 584 66.96 -4.11 -18.42
CA GLU A 584 66.32 -3.05 -19.19
C GLU A 584 65.27 -3.61 -20.17
N PRO A 585 64.12 -2.92 -20.37
CA PRO A 585 63.07 -3.40 -21.24
C PRO A 585 63.49 -3.42 -22.72
N GLU A 586 63.17 -4.52 -23.40
CA GLU A 586 63.35 -4.69 -24.83
C GLU A 586 62.45 -3.71 -25.60
N SER A 587 63.08 -2.72 -26.22
CA SER A 587 62.40 -1.57 -26.83
C SER A 587 62.80 -1.35 -28.28
N LEU A 588 63.76 -2.12 -28.80
CA LEU A 588 64.26 -2.03 -30.16
C LEU A 588 64.24 -3.40 -30.84
N CYS A 589 63.95 -3.41 -32.13
CA CYS A 589 64.15 -4.56 -33.00
C CYS A 589 65.40 -4.34 -33.85
N VAL A 590 66.34 -5.28 -33.79
CA VAL A 590 67.62 -5.20 -34.51
C VAL A 590 67.87 -6.48 -35.31
N LEU A 591 68.46 -6.34 -36.50
CA LEU A 591 68.90 -7.46 -37.31
C LEU A 591 70.34 -7.82 -36.91
N ASN A 592 70.57 -9.05 -36.49
CA ASN A 592 71.92 -9.57 -36.36
C ASN A 592 72.39 -10.10 -37.72
N ALA A 593 73.35 -9.40 -38.35
CA ALA A 593 73.79 -9.71 -39.70
C ALA A 593 74.55 -11.05 -39.83
N ILE A 594 75.03 -11.64 -38.72
CA ILE A 594 75.74 -12.93 -38.73
C ILE A 594 74.75 -14.09 -38.79
N ILE A 595 73.71 -14.05 -37.96
CA ILE A 595 72.73 -15.15 -37.83
C ILE A 595 71.48 -14.92 -38.67
N ASP A 596 71.35 -13.76 -39.32
CA ASP A 596 70.24 -13.40 -40.21
C ASP A 596 68.83 -13.43 -39.55
N VAL A 597 68.78 -13.05 -38.26
CA VAL A 597 67.58 -13.04 -37.44
C VAL A 597 67.37 -11.66 -36.82
N ALA A 598 66.12 -11.19 -36.85
CA ALA A 598 65.69 -10.01 -36.13
C ALA A 598 65.40 -10.37 -34.67
N VAL A 599 66.11 -9.74 -33.74
CA VAL A 599 66.01 -10.00 -32.30
C VAL A 599 65.58 -8.74 -31.54
N PRO A 600 64.66 -8.85 -30.57
CA PRO A 600 64.34 -7.74 -29.69
C PRO A 600 65.50 -7.52 -28.71
N VAL A 601 65.89 -6.26 -28.53
CA VAL A 601 66.96 -5.85 -27.61
C VAL A 601 66.59 -4.56 -26.88
N SER A 602 67.14 -4.37 -25.69
CA SER A 602 67.06 -3.08 -24.99
C SER A 602 68.02 -2.06 -25.65
N LEU A 603 67.74 -0.77 -25.46
CA LEU A 603 68.62 0.31 -25.91
C LEU A 603 70.04 0.19 -25.33
N CYS A 604 70.15 -0.22 -24.06
CA CYS A 604 71.43 -0.49 -23.40
C CYS A 604 72.18 -1.64 -24.09
N SER A 605 71.51 -2.77 -24.30
CA SER A 605 72.11 -3.96 -24.94
C SER A 605 72.56 -3.67 -26.36
N PHE A 606 71.78 -2.88 -27.13
CA PHE A 606 72.14 -2.48 -28.49
C PHE A 606 73.44 -1.67 -28.55
N HIS A 607 73.57 -0.64 -27.71
CA HIS A 607 74.77 0.20 -27.71
C HIS A 607 75.98 -0.51 -27.09
N ALA A 608 75.78 -1.31 -26.04
CA ALA A 608 76.84 -2.14 -25.46
C ALA A 608 77.38 -3.13 -26.51
N ALA A 609 76.50 -3.83 -27.23
CA ALA A 609 76.87 -4.77 -28.29
C ALA A 609 77.62 -4.09 -29.45
N ARG A 610 77.17 -2.91 -29.90
CA ARG A 610 77.92 -2.13 -30.92
C ARG A 610 79.29 -1.68 -30.43
N CYS A 611 79.44 -1.36 -29.15
CA CYS A 611 80.74 -1.04 -28.55
C CYS A 611 81.70 -2.24 -28.56
N HIS A 612 81.18 -3.45 -28.33
CA HIS A 612 81.93 -4.71 -28.44
C HIS A 612 82.15 -5.19 -29.89
N GLY A 613 81.64 -4.46 -30.89
CA GLY A 613 81.86 -4.76 -32.31
C GLY A 613 80.85 -5.72 -32.95
N ASP A 614 79.71 -5.97 -32.32
CA ASP A 614 78.68 -6.83 -32.91
C ASP A 614 78.02 -6.17 -34.14
N PRO A 615 77.88 -6.88 -35.27
CA PRO A 615 77.28 -6.33 -36.50
C PRO A 615 75.74 -6.34 -36.42
N LEU A 616 75.22 -5.51 -35.51
CA LEU A 616 73.79 -5.29 -35.31
C LEU A 616 73.31 -4.09 -36.12
N LEU A 617 72.29 -4.30 -36.95
CA LEU A 617 71.63 -3.23 -37.71
C LEU A 617 70.29 -2.88 -37.08
N TYR A 618 70.04 -1.58 -36.93
CA TYR A 618 68.76 -1.07 -36.45
C TYR A 618 67.64 -1.29 -37.48
N MET A 619 66.48 -1.78 -37.05
CA MET A 619 65.29 -1.93 -37.90
C MET A 619 64.17 -0.96 -37.50
N ASN A 620 63.66 -1.08 -36.27
CA ASN A 620 62.56 -0.25 -35.77
C ASN A 620 62.49 -0.25 -34.24
N GLU A 621 61.81 0.74 -33.69
CA GLU A 621 61.39 0.75 -32.28
C GLU A 621 60.23 -0.23 -32.04
N GLY A 622 60.21 -0.89 -30.88
CA GLY A 622 59.20 -1.87 -30.46
C GLY A 622 59.54 -3.33 -30.75
N ALA A 623 58.55 -4.21 -30.61
CA ALA A 623 58.72 -5.65 -30.80
C ALA A 623 59.06 -6.02 -32.26
N CYS A 624 59.94 -7.01 -32.44
CA CYS A 624 60.19 -7.59 -33.75
C CYS A 624 58.93 -8.32 -34.24
N ASN A 625 58.29 -7.80 -35.28
CA ASN A 625 57.11 -8.42 -35.88
C ASN A 625 57.53 -9.35 -37.02
N PRO A 626 57.51 -10.68 -36.84
CA PRO A 626 57.92 -11.63 -37.87
C PRO A 626 56.96 -11.68 -39.08
N ALA A 627 55.76 -11.10 -38.98
CA ALA A 627 54.78 -11.07 -40.07
C ALA A 627 55.07 -10.01 -41.15
N ASP A 628 55.96 -9.05 -40.89
CA ASP A 628 56.27 -7.94 -41.81
C ASP A 628 57.47 -8.29 -42.72
N ILE A 629 57.26 -9.30 -43.58
CA ILE A 629 58.29 -9.92 -44.45
C ILE A 629 59.06 -8.87 -45.27
N THR A 630 58.38 -7.84 -45.76
CA THR A 630 58.97 -6.79 -46.61
C THR A 630 60.04 -5.96 -45.89
N LYS A 631 59.86 -5.66 -44.59
CA LYS A 631 60.85 -4.94 -43.79
C LYS A 631 62.05 -5.81 -43.44
N LEU A 632 61.82 -7.10 -43.21
CA LEU A 632 62.89 -8.05 -42.96
C LEU A 632 63.74 -8.26 -44.22
N GLU A 633 63.12 -8.42 -45.39
CA GLU A 633 63.83 -8.51 -46.67
C GLU A 633 64.65 -7.25 -46.98
N TRP A 634 64.09 -6.06 -46.71
CA TRP A 634 64.82 -4.81 -46.83
C TRP A 634 66.01 -4.76 -45.86
N ALA A 635 65.82 -5.10 -44.58
CA ALA A 635 66.91 -5.07 -43.60
C ALA A 635 68.05 -6.03 -43.96
N ARG A 636 67.73 -7.23 -44.50
CA ARG A 636 68.73 -8.18 -45.01
C ARG A 636 69.50 -7.63 -46.19
N PHE A 637 68.79 -7.06 -47.17
CA PHE A 637 69.41 -6.44 -48.33
C PHE A 637 70.31 -5.27 -47.90
N ARG A 638 69.83 -4.40 -47.01
CA ARG A 638 70.56 -3.27 -46.44
C ARG A 638 71.83 -3.73 -45.70
N ALA A 639 71.75 -4.80 -44.90
CA ALA A 639 72.90 -5.40 -44.23
C ALA A 639 73.94 -5.93 -45.23
N LYS A 640 73.52 -6.68 -46.26
CA LYS A 640 74.43 -7.21 -47.28
C LYS A 640 75.14 -6.12 -48.08
N MET A 641 74.45 -5.01 -48.35
CA MET A 641 75.00 -3.89 -49.11
C MET A 641 75.82 -2.91 -48.25
N SER A 642 75.62 -2.92 -46.92
CA SER A 642 76.31 -2.00 -45.98
C SER A 642 77.83 -2.08 -46.03
N SER A 643 78.39 -3.28 -46.21
CA SER A 643 79.83 -3.52 -46.31
C SER A 643 80.43 -3.03 -47.63
N LYS A 644 79.60 -2.88 -48.67
CA LYS A 644 79.99 -2.34 -49.99
C LYS A 644 79.81 -0.83 -50.10
N SER A 645 79.21 -0.19 -49.08
CA SER A 645 78.97 1.25 -49.06
C SER A 645 80.23 2.02 -48.68
N SER A 646 80.52 3.08 -49.43
CA SER A 646 81.65 3.98 -49.17
C SER A 646 81.36 4.98 -48.04
N ALA A 647 80.10 5.39 -47.86
CA ALA A 647 79.64 6.17 -46.72
C ALA A 647 78.98 5.29 -45.64
N GLN A 648 79.36 5.53 -44.38
CA GLN A 648 78.71 5.00 -43.18
C GLN A 648 78.51 6.13 -42.17
N LEU A 649 77.46 6.94 -42.38
CA LEU A 649 77.19 8.15 -41.60
C LEU A 649 76.35 7.80 -40.36
N PRO A 650 76.84 8.05 -39.12
CA PRO A 650 76.06 7.79 -37.92
C PRO A 650 74.85 8.73 -37.82
N CYS A 651 73.65 8.17 -37.65
CA CYS A 651 72.37 8.88 -37.58
C CYS A 651 71.56 8.37 -36.39
N ASN A 652 71.95 8.82 -35.18
CA ASN A 652 71.37 8.40 -33.90
C ASN A 652 71.46 6.88 -33.66
N LEU A 653 70.34 6.15 -33.67
CA LEU A 653 70.31 4.70 -33.47
C LEU A 653 70.72 3.92 -34.74
N ASP A 654 70.73 4.58 -35.89
CA ASP A 654 70.94 3.98 -37.20
C ASP A 654 72.21 4.49 -37.89
N THR A 655 72.64 3.82 -38.96
CA THR A 655 73.79 4.21 -39.78
C THR A 655 73.34 4.36 -41.22
N CYS A 656 73.43 5.57 -41.77
CA CYS A 656 72.99 5.85 -43.13
C CYS A 656 74.12 5.58 -44.12
N TYR A 657 73.78 4.90 -45.20
CA TYR A 657 74.72 4.49 -46.25
C TYR A 657 74.64 5.41 -47.48
N ASP A 658 75.41 5.14 -48.54
CA ASP A 658 75.50 5.99 -49.75
C ASP A 658 74.15 6.37 -50.36
N TRP A 659 73.16 5.48 -50.26
CA TRP A 659 71.80 5.63 -50.78
C TRP A 659 70.82 6.30 -49.80
N GLU A 660 71.27 6.74 -48.63
CA GLU A 660 70.44 7.34 -47.58
C GLU A 660 70.99 8.70 -47.14
N THR A 661 70.12 9.53 -46.57
CA THR A 661 70.48 10.77 -45.87
C THR A 661 69.90 10.78 -44.47
N CYS A 662 70.67 11.26 -43.49
CA CYS A 662 70.18 11.46 -42.14
C CYS A 662 69.25 12.69 -42.10
N SER A 663 67.97 12.45 -41.82
CA SER A 663 66.96 13.50 -41.70
C SER A 663 67.12 14.33 -40.42
N ALA A 664 66.49 15.51 -40.36
CA ALA A 664 66.43 16.34 -39.14
C ALA A 664 65.78 15.59 -37.94
N SER A 665 64.90 14.62 -38.22
CA SER A 665 64.32 13.70 -37.23
C SER A 665 65.27 12.56 -36.79
N LYS A 666 66.55 12.62 -37.16
CA LYS A 666 67.59 11.62 -36.86
C LYS A 666 67.21 10.18 -37.28
N LYS A 667 66.60 10.05 -38.45
CA LYS A 667 66.29 8.77 -39.13
C LYS A 667 66.88 8.77 -40.53
N CYS A 668 67.38 7.62 -40.99
CA CYS A 668 67.86 7.46 -42.37
C CYS A 668 66.67 7.46 -43.34
N GLN A 669 66.69 8.39 -44.29
CA GLN A 669 65.71 8.49 -45.37
C GLN A 669 66.36 8.12 -46.70
N CYS A 670 65.64 7.39 -47.53
CA CYS A 670 66.11 6.99 -48.87
C CYS A 670 66.35 8.22 -49.75
N LYS A 671 67.50 8.30 -50.40
CA LYS A 671 67.74 9.28 -51.48
C LYS A 671 66.89 8.92 -52.70
N ALA A 672 66.61 9.90 -53.55
CA ALA A 672 66.07 9.59 -54.87
C ALA A 672 67.19 9.02 -55.76
N ALA A 673 66.92 7.98 -56.57
CA ALA A 673 67.95 7.36 -57.41
C ALA A 673 68.66 8.34 -58.38
N ARG A 674 68.03 9.48 -58.70
CA ARG A 674 68.61 10.58 -59.50
C ARG A 674 69.71 11.37 -58.76
N GLU A 675 69.72 11.34 -57.43
CA GLU A 675 70.69 12.01 -56.56
C GLU A 675 71.96 11.17 -56.38
N CYS A 676 71.96 9.92 -56.86
CA CYS A 676 73.10 9.04 -56.85
C CYS A 676 74.03 9.30 -58.06
N PRO A 677 75.36 9.18 -57.89
CA PRO A 677 76.30 9.25 -59.00
C PRO A 677 76.00 8.18 -60.06
N ARG A 678 76.22 8.53 -61.34
CA ARG A 678 76.00 7.62 -62.49
C ARG A 678 77.14 6.61 -62.71
N THR A 679 78.29 6.84 -62.09
CA THR A 679 79.49 5.99 -62.15
C THR A 679 79.97 5.73 -60.73
N GLY A 680 80.33 4.48 -60.41
CA GLY A 680 80.82 4.09 -59.09
C GLY A 680 81.53 2.74 -59.12
N GLU A 681 82.25 2.39 -58.05
CA GLU A 681 83.07 1.16 -57.96
C GLU A 681 82.24 -0.13 -58.04
N HIS A 682 81.00 -0.11 -57.55
CA HIS A 682 80.08 -1.25 -57.56
C HIS A 682 78.88 -0.97 -58.46
N MET A 683 78.86 -1.65 -59.61
CA MET A 683 77.78 -1.60 -60.61
C MET A 683 76.93 -2.87 -60.54
N PHE A 684 75.64 -2.75 -60.81
CA PHE A 684 74.69 -3.85 -60.83
C PHE A 684 73.87 -3.81 -62.12
N CYS A 685 73.74 -4.95 -62.81
CA CYS A 685 72.83 -5.07 -63.93
C CYS A 685 71.42 -5.37 -63.40
N VAL A 686 70.50 -4.45 -63.60
CA VAL A 686 69.15 -4.50 -63.04
C VAL A 686 68.10 -4.52 -64.14
N LYS A 687 67.13 -5.43 -64.01
CA LYS A 687 65.93 -5.51 -64.84
C LYS A 687 64.79 -4.73 -64.18
N LEU A 688 64.41 -3.61 -64.78
CA LEU A 688 63.37 -2.71 -64.25
C LEU A 688 61.97 -3.10 -64.77
N THR A 689 61.88 -3.62 -66.00
CA THR A 689 60.67 -4.15 -66.63
C THR A 689 61.05 -5.29 -67.57
N ALA A 690 60.09 -6.10 -68.03
CA ALA A 690 60.34 -7.29 -68.86
C ALA A 690 61.28 -7.07 -70.07
N GLN A 691 61.34 -5.84 -70.60
CA GLN A 691 62.14 -5.46 -71.78
C GLN A 691 63.26 -4.43 -71.52
N MET A 692 63.51 -4.02 -70.27
CA MET A 692 64.47 -2.94 -69.96
C MET A 692 65.47 -3.36 -68.88
N THR A 693 66.74 -3.55 -69.28
CA THR A 693 67.88 -3.73 -68.40
C THR A 693 68.73 -2.46 -68.35
N ARG A 694 69.24 -2.10 -67.17
CA ARG A 694 70.13 -0.95 -66.99
C ARG A 694 71.23 -1.29 -65.99
N SER A 695 72.45 -0.83 -66.26
CA SER A 695 73.52 -0.78 -65.28
C SER A 695 73.25 0.36 -64.28
N LEU A 696 73.22 0.04 -63.00
CA LEU A 696 72.97 0.97 -61.91
C LEU A 696 74.10 0.89 -60.86
N THR A 697 74.53 2.03 -60.33
CA THR A 697 75.49 2.09 -59.22
C THR A 697 74.86 1.55 -57.93
N LEU A 698 75.67 1.07 -56.98
CA LEU A 698 75.22 0.65 -55.64
C LEU A 698 74.23 1.63 -55.00
N CYS A 699 74.57 2.93 -55.01
CA CYS A 699 73.69 3.98 -54.50
C CYS A 699 72.32 3.97 -55.18
N SER A 700 72.29 3.95 -56.52
CA SER A 700 71.02 3.98 -57.27
C SER A 700 70.20 2.71 -57.10
N THR A 701 70.84 1.53 -57.11
CA THR A 701 70.19 0.24 -56.89
C THR A 701 69.59 0.12 -55.50
N ALA A 702 70.35 0.49 -54.46
CA ALA A 702 69.87 0.44 -53.09
C ALA A 702 68.81 1.53 -52.80
N ALA A 703 68.92 2.72 -53.40
CA ALA A 703 67.91 3.77 -53.31
C ALA A 703 66.55 3.32 -53.89
N LEU A 704 66.55 2.63 -55.04
CA LEU A 704 65.33 2.06 -55.63
C LEU A 704 64.70 0.99 -54.72
N LYS A 705 65.52 0.16 -54.06
CA LYS A 705 65.02 -0.88 -53.16
C LYS A 705 64.48 -0.30 -51.86
N CYS A 706 65.10 0.77 -51.37
CA CYS A 706 64.71 1.50 -50.15
C CYS A 706 63.28 2.08 -50.26
N ILE A 707 62.89 2.59 -51.44
CA ILE A 707 61.53 3.07 -51.71
C ILE A 707 60.55 1.95 -52.15
N ASN A 708 60.96 0.69 -52.04
CA ASN A 708 60.20 -0.51 -52.41
C ASN A 708 59.78 -0.58 -53.89
N GLN A 709 60.61 -0.06 -54.80
CA GLN A 709 60.35 -0.14 -56.24
C GLN A 709 60.69 -1.56 -56.77
N PRO A 710 59.81 -2.21 -57.57
CA PRO A 710 60.05 -3.56 -58.06
C PRO A 710 61.14 -3.56 -59.15
N PHE A 711 62.19 -4.34 -58.94
CA PHE A 711 63.22 -4.66 -59.93
C PHE A 711 63.94 -5.95 -59.54
N GLU A 712 64.63 -6.55 -60.50
CA GLU A 712 65.41 -7.79 -60.31
C GLU A 712 66.89 -7.52 -60.62
N ILE A 713 67.79 -7.89 -59.72
CA ILE A 713 69.24 -7.82 -59.96
C ILE A 713 69.64 -9.09 -60.70
N LEU A 714 70.13 -8.96 -61.94
CA LEU A 714 70.55 -10.10 -62.76
C LEU A 714 71.95 -10.60 -62.35
N HIS A 715 72.91 -9.68 -62.22
CA HIS A 715 74.27 -9.97 -61.76
C HIS A 715 74.98 -8.68 -61.30
N GLU A 716 76.08 -8.83 -60.56
CA GLU A 716 76.99 -7.74 -60.21
C GLU A 716 77.91 -7.45 -61.42
N GLY A 717 78.00 -6.19 -61.85
CA GLY A 717 78.69 -5.76 -63.07
C GLY A 717 77.79 -4.99 -64.04
N ASP A 718 78.37 -4.52 -65.15
CA ASP A 718 77.63 -3.84 -66.20
C ASP A 718 76.82 -4.81 -67.06
N CYS A 719 75.61 -4.41 -67.48
CA CYS A 719 74.76 -5.24 -68.34
C CYS A 719 75.38 -5.60 -69.71
N SER A 720 76.43 -4.87 -70.12
CA SER A 720 77.18 -5.09 -71.36
C SER A 720 78.33 -6.10 -71.24
N ALA A 721 78.62 -6.61 -70.04
CA ALA A 721 79.72 -7.56 -69.79
C ALA A 721 79.26 -9.03 -69.69
N GLY A 722 77.97 -9.33 -69.84
CA GLY A 722 77.41 -10.68 -69.80
C GLY A 722 76.61 -11.02 -71.04
N SER A 723 77.29 -11.48 -72.09
CA SER A 723 76.73 -12.28 -73.19
C SER A 723 77.33 -13.68 -73.15
#